data_AF-A0A131XFT0-F1
#
_entry.id   AF-A0A131XFT0-F1
#
_cell.length_a   1.000
_cell.length_b   1.000
_cell.length_c   1.000
_cell.angle_alpha   90.00
_cell.angle_beta   90.00
_cell.angle_gamma   90.00
#
_symmetry.space_group_name_H-M   'P 1'
#
loop_
_entity.id
_entity.type
_entity.pdbx_description
1 polymer ?
#
loop_
_entity_poly.entity_id
_entity_poly.type
_entity_poly.pdbx_seq_one_letter_code
_entity_poly.pdbx_strand_id
1 'polypeptide(L)'
;MSEPSKPKETLSATSQSCQDLSQLRDDVQSSQRVLSSTESLRQITLQLNGLMADTNAALNGEMATLADSPSSGALRGADELLRRNQELATTLEALQQDRDQLEFQLQELKAKLARQQRDFDREREEIDEQSRRELGALNDQLQVHIQTIGILVAEKTELQSALSQSQQTAKQKAVETEELQGRLKALRERNTDLERKLSTASNQSQVQEKSTKDSQREVDRLRTENYRLSKSIEELRQELAELSEKLSRKSKEAEDGQQELAKVRQDLSMAQLYAQQLGGDQASEEALTHMEQLHQEKLHFERRAAEYKDAIEQITTEKQQMASHYQAYVDNVSQQLEVHKTKLVQISEEKENLEKKLQELLSQHTQATSQGSEDPELNLKLQQYEQEVETLRAACEAQGNDNKQLSELLAEREAHAEELAAALERLREDHVESSRLLETIQSEKVAASRALSQNRELKRQLEEMQDVFVKLSNDKLELTEQLQKEQHVTKELGERLGQQEEELRELRDQLATKEGQVQGLEQLSSREHYQQSQLADRVRHYQAQCQLTEILQQELAQAQARTNALVTQNSDLRKALAERAQMAVDVQEKDSSKVHDLVGSLSASVQQLELERDQLVHQLDEQRTQREALQHQLLEFKKSEEEFLSHEQEEMTREGYAKMKRAMQQLEDRFKATMEQIADLSDQKQQLEHLVTQLQGETDTIADYIALYQVQRGIMRKRAAEKDDYISQLAKDREDLKAKLAELQCLIVRLLEERQQQSGEPLLPLPGKALTVSSFTDALQNGPNAGDAGSKFFNGSSDEKQEDVTAQKIMHLLTEIESSSAVDGSPVPDTFHPCPVCSGRLLTI
;
A
#
# COMPACT_ATOMS: atom_id res chain seq x y z
N MET A 1 2.68 -33.07 28.34
CA MET A 1 1.35 -33.01 28.98
C MET A 1 0.31 -33.18 27.88
N SER A 2 -0.41 -34.29 27.74
CA SER A 2 -0.34 -35.57 28.49
C SER A 2 -0.60 -36.75 27.55
N GLU A 3 -0.79 -37.97 28.07
CA GLU A 3 -0.60 -39.23 27.33
C GLU A 3 -1.70 -39.61 26.31
N PRO A 4 -1.36 -40.42 25.28
CA PRO A 4 -2.32 -41.00 24.33
C PRO A 4 -2.83 -42.39 24.77
N SER A 5 -4.10 -42.68 24.50
CA SER A 5 -4.71 -44.01 24.71
C SER A 5 -4.76 -44.84 23.41
N LYS A 6 -4.47 -46.14 23.53
CA LYS A 6 -4.73 -47.16 22.50
C LYS A 6 -6.15 -47.70 22.66
N PRO A 7 -6.71 -48.39 21.65
CA PRO A 7 -6.62 -49.86 21.69
C PRO A 7 -5.74 -50.47 20.60
N LYS A 8 -5.38 -51.74 20.79
CA LYS A 8 -5.03 -52.64 19.68
C LYS A 8 -6.31 -53.31 19.20
N GLU A 9 -6.38 -53.68 17.93
CA GLU A 9 -6.85 -55.02 17.62
C GLU A 9 -6.07 -55.58 16.41
N THR A 10 -5.94 -56.90 16.35
CA THR A 10 -5.02 -57.59 15.44
C THR A 10 -5.77 -58.51 14.50
N LEU A 11 -5.48 -58.45 13.20
CA LEU A 11 -5.66 -59.59 12.30
C LEU A 11 -4.74 -59.45 11.08
N SER A 12 -3.68 -60.25 11.04
CA SER A 12 -2.87 -60.45 9.83
C SER A 12 -3.45 -61.62 9.03
N ALA A 13 -4.13 -61.33 7.92
CA ALA A 13 -4.67 -62.35 7.03
C ALA A 13 -3.71 -62.61 5.86
N THR A 14 -3.16 -63.83 5.86
CA THR A 14 -2.32 -64.47 4.84
C THR A 14 -2.53 -64.06 3.39
N SER A 15 -1.44 -63.65 2.74
CA SER A 15 -1.30 -63.61 1.29
C SER A 15 -1.17 -65.04 0.70
N GLN A 16 -2.28 -65.74 0.51
CA GLN A 16 -2.33 -67.03 -0.21
C GLN A 16 -3.78 -67.42 -0.59
N SER A 17 -4.19 -67.14 -1.84
CA SER A 17 -5.06 -67.99 -2.67
C SER A 17 -5.41 -67.27 -3.98
N CYS A 18 -4.58 -67.44 -5.02
CA CYS A 18 -4.86 -67.06 -6.41
C CYS A 18 -4.42 -68.17 -7.38
N GLN A 19 -4.56 -69.42 -6.94
CA GLN A 19 -4.31 -70.65 -7.71
C GLN A 19 -5.31 -71.70 -7.20
N ASP A 20 -6.46 -71.84 -7.88
CA ASP A 20 -7.31 -73.05 -7.97
C ASP A 20 -8.67 -72.75 -8.64
N LEU A 21 -8.63 -72.28 -9.90
CA LEU A 21 -9.81 -72.23 -10.79
C LEU A 21 -9.48 -72.72 -12.22
N SER A 22 -8.50 -73.62 -12.32
CA SER A 22 -8.02 -74.22 -13.58
C SER A 22 -8.03 -75.76 -13.58
N GLN A 23 -8.65 -76.39 -12.57
CA GLN A 23 -8.74 -77.85 -12.42
C GLN A 23 -10.21 -78.36 -12.39
N LEU A 24 -11.05 -77.87 -13.31
CA LEU A 24 -12.34 -78.50 -13.65
C LEU A 24 -12.55 -78.54 -15.18
N ARG A 25 -11.55 -79.12 -15.87
CA ARG A 25 -11.74 -79.79 -17.15
C ARG A 25 -11.14 -81.19 -17.04
N ASP A 26 -11.67 -82.09 -17.86
CA ASP A 26 -11.30 -83.50 -17.95
C ASP A 26 -11.45 -84.29 -16.64
N ASP A 27 -12.69 -84.71 -16.36
CA ASP A 27 -12.88 -86.07 -15.85
C ASP A 27 -13.99 -86.78 -16.65
N VAL A 28 -13.82 -88.08 -16.87
CA VAL A 28 -14.51 -88.85 -17.91
C VAL A 28 -15.53 -89.81 -17.28
N GLN A 29 -16.82 -89.53 -17.50
CA GLN A 29 -17.86 -90.56 -17.37
C GLN A 29 -18.72 -90.65 -18.63
N SER A 30 -18.12 -91.20 -19.68
CA SER A 30 -18.86 -91.82 -20.78
C SER A 30 -19.75 -92.93 -20.21
N SER A 31 -21.03 -92.63 -20.00
CA SER A 31 -22.05 -93.57 -19.51
C SER A 31 -22.43 -94.59 -20.60
N GLN A 32 -21.46 -95.41 -21.00
CA GLN A 32 -21.73 -96.73 -21.55
C GLN A 32 -22.49 -97.51 -20.48
N ARG A 33 -23.83 -97.56 -20.57
CA ARG A 33 -24.61 -98.57 -19.86
C ARG A 33 -24.14 -99.92 -20.37
N VAL A 34 -23.37 -100.60 -19.55
CA VAL A 34 -22.95 -102.00 -19.76
C VAL A 34 -24.23 -102.82 -19.89
N LEU A 35 -24.59 -103.17 -21.12
CA LEU A 35 -25.58 -104.21 -21.39
C LEU A 35 -25.09 -105.49 -20.70
N SER A 36 -26.00 -106.20 -20.02
CA SER A 36 -25.68 -107.34 -19.16
C SER A 36 -25.06 -108.49 -19.97
N SER A 37 -23.74 -108.47 -20.11
CA SER A 37 -22.96 -109.46 -20.86
C SER A 37 -23.02 -110.85 -20.21
N THR A 38 -23.25 -110.88 -18.90
CA THR A 38 -23.54 -112.09 -18.12
C THR A 38 -24.91 -112.72 -18.45
N GLU A 39 -25.92 -111.91 -18.80
CA GLU A 39 -27.24 -112.41 -19.24
C GLU A 39 -27.12 -113.10 -20.61
N SER A 40 -26.49 -112.43 -21.57
CA SER A 40 -26.31 -112.93 -22.94
C SER A 40 -25.46 -114.22 -22.95
N LEU A 41 -24.37 -114.27 -22.17
CA LEU A 41 -23.56 -115.48 -22.01
C LEU A 41 -24.35 -116.62 -21.34
N ARG A 42 -25.23 -116.34 -20.37
CA ARG A 42 -26.14 -117.37 -19.80
C ARG A 42 -27.09 -117.92 -20.86
N GLN A 43 -27.69 -117.06 -21.66
CA GLN A 43 -28.66 -117.45 -22.69
C GLN A 43 -28.00 -118.31 -23.80
N ILE A 44 -26.80 -117.92 -24.25
CA ILE A 44 -25.99 -118.71 -25.19
C ILE A 44 -25.58 -120.06 -24.60
N THR A 45 -25.18 -120.10 -23.31
CA THR A 45 -24.81 -121.36 -22.64
C THR A 45 -25.99 -122.33 -22.50
N LEU A 46 -27.19 -121.80 -22.24
CA LEU A 46 -28.43 -122.61 -22.22
C LEU A 46 -28.78 -123.16 -23.61
N GLN A 47 -28.65 -122.35 -24.67
CA GLN A 47 -28.88 -122.80 -26.05
C GLN A 47 -27.86 -123.84 -26.52
N LEU A 48 -26.58 -123.68 -26.17
CA LEU A 48 -25.54 -124.69 -26.44
C LEU A 48 -25.81 -126.02 -25.71
N ASN A 49 -26.22 -125.98 -24.44
CA ASN A 49 -26.56 -127.19 -23.71
C ASN A 49 -27.81 -127.90 -24.27
N GLY A 50 -28.80 -127.15 -24.78
CA GLY A 50 -29.94 -127.73 -25.52
C GLY A 50 -29.48 -128.45 -26.79
N LEU A 51 -28.74 -127.76 -27.65
CA LEU A 51 -28.22 -128.34 -28.91
C LEU A 51 -27.28 -129.53 -28.69
N MET A 52 -26.51 -129.54 -27.59
CA MET A 52 -25.69 -130.71 -27.22
C MET A 52 -26.50 -131.85 -26.60
N ALA A 53 -27.70 -131.62 -26.05
CA ALA A 53 -28.61 -132.71 -25.67
C ALA A 53 -29.23 -133.37 -26.92
N ASP A 54 -29.77 -132.55 -27.82
CA ASP A 54 -30.46 -133.03 -29.04
C ASP A 54 -29.51 -133.78 -29.99
N THR A 55 -28.25 -133.34 -30.12
CA THR A 55 -27.26 -134.04 -30.96
C THR A 55 -26.75 -135.35 -30.35
N ASN A 56 -26.68 -135.48 -29.02
CA ASN A 56 -26.32 -136.74 -28.38
C ASN A 56 -27.45 -137.78 -28.45
N ALA A 57 -28.72 -137.35 -28.46
CA ALA A 57 -29.88 -138.23 -28.64
C ALA A 57 -29.95 -138.86 -30.04
N ALA A 58 -29.36 -138.23 -31.06
CA ALA A 58 -29.43 -138.66 -32.45
C ALA A 58 -28.35 -139.69 -32.88
N LEU A 59 -27.39 -140.03 -32.00
CA LEU A 59 -26.13 -140.69 -32.41
C LEU A 59 -25.84 -142.08 -31.79
N ASN A 60 -26.68 -142.62 -30.89
CA ASN A 60 -26.42 -143.92 -30.24
C ASN A 60 -27.65 -144.81 -30.02
N GLY A 61 -27.83 -145.83 -30.87
CA GLY A 61 -28.69 -147.02 -30.64
C GLY A 61 -30.19 -146.83 -31.02
N GLU A 62 -30.90 -147.85 -31.53
CA GLU A 62 -30.54 -149.24 -31.86
C GLU A 62 -31.02 -149.66 -33.27
N MET A 63 -30.63 -150.86 -33.72
CA MET A 63 -30.79 -151.33 -35.09
C MET A 63 -31.49 -152.71 -35.15
N ALA A 64 -32.37 -152.87 -36.14
CA ALA A 64 -32.91 -154.13 -36.68
C ALA A 64 -33.93 -154.94 -35.85
N THR A 65 -34.59 -155.86 -36.56
CA THR A 65 -35.79 -156.65 -36.22
C THR A 65 -37.12 -155.85 -36.24
N LEU A 66 -38.22 -156.32 -36.84
CA LEU A 66 -38.47 -157.58 -37.57
C LEU A 66 -38.94 -157.31 -39.00
N ALA A 67 -38.60 -158.22 -39.91
CA ALA A 67 -39.32 -158.39 -41.17
C ALA A 67 -40.01 -159.74 -41.14
N ASP A 68 -41.35 -159.75 -41.15
CA ASP A 68 -42.12 -160.83 -41.78
C ASP A 68 -43.51 -160.34 -42.23
N SER A 69 -44.16 -161.12 -43.10
CA SER A 69 -45.24 -160.65 -44.01
C SER A 69 -46.67 -160.95 -43.51
N PRO A 70 -47.78 -160.51 -44.16
CA PRO A 70 -47.89 -159.71 -45.39
C PRO A 70 -48.93 -158.53 -45.42
N SER A 71 -48.70 -157.60 -46.37
CA SER A 71 -49.70 -156.83 -47.17
C SER A 71 -50.48 -155.63 -46.57
N SER A 72 -50.94 -154.75 -47.48
CA SER A 72 -51.91 -153.65 -47.32
C SER A 72 -51.51 -152.32 -46.64
N GLY A 73 -50.24 -152.09 -46.28
CA GLY A 73 -49.83 -150.83 -45.62
C GLY A 73 -49.52 -149.61 -46.52
N ALA A 74 -49.10 -149.83 -47.78
CA ALA A 74 -48.29 -148.85 -48.52
C ALA A 74 -48.97 -147.52 -48.90
N LEU A 75 -50.31 -147.46 -48.98
CA LEU A 75 -51.02 -146.21 -49.31
C LEU A 75 -51.13 -145.25 -48.12
N ARG A 76 -51.30 -145.77 -46.89
CA ARG A 76 -51.45 -144.91 -45.69
C ARG A 76 -50.20 -144.07 -45.41
N GLY A 77 -49.01 -144.63 -45.60
CA GLY A 77 -47.76 -143.90 -45.33
C GLY A 77 -47.56 -142.66 -46.20
N ALA A 78 -48.11 -142.66 -47.43
CA ALA A 78 -48.09 -141.50 -48.31
C ALA A 78 -49.07 -140.41 -47.85
N ASP A 79 -50.31 -140.77 -47.53
CA ASP A 79 -51.32 -139.85 -46.98
C ASP A 79 -50.86 -139.26 -45.63
N GLU A 80 -50.22 -140.06 -44.78
CA GLU A 80 -49.74 -139.64 -43.47
C GLU A 80 -48.52 -138.70 -43.57
N LEU A 81 -47.64 -138.90 -44.56
CA LEU A 81 -46.60 -137.95 -44.95
C LEU A 81 -47.16 -136.66 -45.55
N LEU A 82 -48.21 -136.72 -46.38
CA LEU A 82 -48.88 -135.54 -46.92
C LEU A 82 -49.57 -134.73 -45.82
N ARG A 83 -50.29 -135.40 -44.92
CA ARG A 83 -50.91 -134.80 -43.73
C ARG A 83 -49.87 -134.09 -42.86
N ARG A 84 -48.74 -134.74 -42.60
CA ARG A 84 -47.62 -134.16 -41.85
C ARG A 84 -46.95 -132.98 -42.57
N ASN A 85 -46.85 -133.01 -43.91
CA ASN A 85 -46.35 -131.85 -44.67
C ASN A 85 -47.34 -130.67 -44.64
N GLN A 86 -48.66 -130.92 -44.63
CA GLN A 86 -49.67 -129.87 -44.44
C GLN A 86 -49.65 -129.29 -43.02
N GLU A 87 -49.44 -130.12 -41.99
CA GLU A 87 -49.22 -129.66 -40.61
C GLU A 87 -47.92 -128.86 -40.47
N LEU A 88 -46.84 -129.25 -41.16
CA LEU A 88 -45.59 -128.49 -41.19
C LEU A 88 -45.73 -127.18 -41.98
N ALA A 89 -46.51 -127.15 -43.06
CA ALA A 89 -46.78 -125.92 -43.81
C ALA A 89 -47.59 -124.92 -42.97
N THR A 90 -48.68 -125.35 -42.34
CA THR A 90 -49.51 -124.45 -41.51
C THR A 90 -48.79 -123.97 -40.24
N THR A 91 -47.93 -124.80 -39.63
CA THR A 91 -47.08 -124.35 -38.52
C THR A 91 -45.94 -123.43 -38.97
N LEU A 92 -45.38 -123.60 -40.17
CA LEU A 92 -44.44 -122.64 -40.76
C LEU A 92 -45.12 -121.30 -41.10
N GLU A 93 -46.34 -121.32 -41.65
CA GLU A 93 -47.13 -120.11 -41.92
C GLU A 93 -47.49 -119.37 -40.62
N ALA A 94 -47.88 -120.08 -39.57
CA ALA A 94 -48.12 -119.49 -38.25
C ALA A 94 -46.83 -118.87 -37.66
N LEU A 95 -45.70 -119.58 -37.70
CA LEU A 95 -44.41 -119.06 -37.22
C LEU A 95 -43.91 -117.88 -38.07
N GLN A 96 -44.24 -117.80 -39.36
CA GLN A 96 -43.98 -116.62 -40.18
C GLN A 96 -44.87 -115.44 -39.77
N GLN A 97 -46.17 -115.66 -39.52
CA GLN A 97 -47.06 -114.61 -39.03
C GLN A 97 -46.65 -114.10 -37.64
N ASP A 98 -46.20 -114.98 -36.74
CA ASP A 98 -45.67 -114.60 -35.42
C ASP A 98 -44.35 -113.82 -35.54
N ARG A 99 -43.43 -114.27 -36.41
CA ARG A 99 -42.19 -113.52 -36.72
C ARG A 99 -42.51 -112.14 -37.25
N ASP A 100 -43.40 -112.01 -38.23
CA ASP A 100 -43.69 -110.74 -38.90
C ASP A 100 -44.41 -109.76 -37.95
N GLN A 101 -45.24 -110.28 -37.04
CA GLN A 101 -45.79 -109.50 -35.91
C GLN A 101 -44.70 -109.04 -34.94
N LEU A 102 -43.75 -109.91 -34.57
CA LEU A 102 -42.62 -109.55 -33.71
C LEU A 102 -41.68 -108.55 -34.39
N GLU A 103 -41.45 -108.66 -35.70
CA GLU A 103 -40.68 -107.68 -36.48
C GLU A 103 -41.38 -106.32 -36.52
N PHE A 104 -42.71 -106.28 -36.69
CA PHE A 104 -43.48 -105.05 -36.59
C PHE A 104 -43.39 -104.41 -35.19
N GLN A 105 -43.57 -105.22 -34.13
CA GLN A 105 -43.41 -104.74 -32.74
C GLN A 105 -41.98 -104.23 -32.46
N LEU A 106 -40.95 -104.91 -32.96
CA LEU A 106 -39.56 -104.46 -32.87
C LEU A 106 -39.31 -103.17 -33.64
N GLN A 107 -39.92 -102.98 -34.81
CA GLN A 107 -39.85 -101.72 -35.55
C GLN A 107 -40.56 -100.58 -34.81
N GLU A 108 -41.75 -100.84 -34.24
CA GLU A 108 -42.50 -99.85 -33.46
C GLU A 108 -41.75 -99.46 -32.17
N LEU A 109 -41.17 -100.42 -31.45
CA LEU A 109 -40.34 -100.17 -30.26
C LEU A 109 -39.06 -99.40 -30.61
N LYS A 110 -38.38 -99.72 -31.71
CA LYS A 110 -37.24 -98.94 -32.22
C LYS A 110 -37.67 -97.51 -32.58
N ALA A 111 -38.84 -97.33 -33.19
CA ALA A 111 -39.37 -96.00 -33.52
C ALA A 111 -39.77 -95.19 -32.27
N LYS A 112 -40.32 -95.84 -31.23
CA LYS A 112 -40.61 -95.22 -29.93
C LYS A 112 -39.32 -94.78 -29.22
N LEU A 113 -38.33 -95.67 -29.11
CA LEU A 113 -37.03 -95.37 -28.51
C LEU A 113 -36.28 -94.25 -29.27
N ALA A 114 -36.31 -94.27 -30.61
CA ALA A 114 -35.71 -93.21 -31.43
C ALA A 114 -36.48 -91.87 -31.41
N ARG A 115 -37.72 -91.83 -30.92
CA ARG A 115 -38.41 -90.57 -30.56
C ARG A 115 -37.94 -90.10 -29.19
N GLN A 116 -38.12 -90.94 -28.17
CA GLN A 116 -37.71 -90.64 -26.78
C GLN A 116 -36.25 -90.19 -26.66
N GLN A 117 -35.33 -90.76 -27.44
CA GLN A 117 -33.94 -90.32 -27.46
C GLN A 117 -33.78 -88.91 -28.03
N ARG A 118 -34.45 -88.56 -29.13
CA ARG A 118 -34.43 -87.20 -29.68
C ARG A 118 -35.07 -86.19 -28.75
N ASP A 119 -36.15 -86.59 -28.07
CA ASP A 119 -36.86 -85.73 -27.13
C ASP A 119 -36.02 -85.49 -25.87
N PHE A 120 -35.30 -86.50 -25.37
CA PHE A 120 -34.27 -86.35 -24.33
C PHE A 120 -33.06 -85.51 -24.78
N ASP A 121 -32.57 -85.69 -26.01
CA ASP A 121 -31.48 -84.88 -26.57
C ASP A 121 -31.90 -83.39 -26.69
N ARG A 122 -33.14 -83.12 -27.10
CA ARG A 122 -33.74 -81.77 -27.11
C ARG A 122 -33.89 -81.18 -25.72
N GLU A 123 -34.47 -81.91 -24.77
CA GLU A 123 -34.62 -81.45 -23.38
C GLU A 123 -33.26 -81.08 -22.77
N ARG A 124 -32.20 -81.87 -23.04
CA ARG A 124 -30.84 -81.54 -22.62
C ARG A 124 -30.30 -80.29 -23.32
N GLU A 125 -30.47 -80.16 -24.64
CA GLU A 125 -30.05 -78.98 -25.39
C GLU A 125 -30.78 -77.71 -24.93
N GLU A 126 -32.07 -77.79 -24.62
CA GLU A 126 -32.87 -76.68 -24.07
C GLU A 126 -32.39 -76.29 -22.66
N ILE A 127 -32.03 -77.24 -21.80
CA ILE A 127 -31.43 -76.98 -20.47
C ILE A 127 -30.02 -76.39 -20.58
N ASP A 128 -29.19 -76.89 -21.52
CA ASP A 128 -27.87 -76.34 -21.82
C ASP A 128 -27.97 -74.90 -22.37
N GLU A 129 -29.00 -74.58 -23.17
CA GLU A 129 -29.25 -73.22 -23.61
C GLU A 129 -29.82 -72.30 -22.52
N GLN A 130 -30.75 -72.79 -21.68
CA GLN A 130 -31.31 -72.04 -20.56
C GLN A 130 -30.21 -71.66 -19.56
N SER A 131 -29.40 -72.62 -19.13
CA SER A 131 -28.27 -72.37 -18.22
C SER A 131 -27.23 -71.43 -18.82
N ARG A 132 -26.94 -71.49 -20.12
CA ARG A 132 -26.08 -70.51 -20.80
C ARG A 132 -26.68 -69.10 -20.82
N ARG A 133 -27.99 -68.96 -21.02
CA ARG A 133 -28.70 -67.66 -20.97
C ARG A 133 -28.66 -67.07 -19.56
N GLU A 134 -28.90 -67.88 -18.53
CA GLU A 134 -28.84 -67.48 -17.12
C GLU A 134 -27.41 -67.09 -16.68
N LEU A 135 -26.40 -67.89 -17.04
CA LEU A 135 -24.99 -67.56 -16.77
C LEU A 135 -24.52 -66.30 -17.54
N GLY A 136 -25.06 -66.06 -18.74
CA GLY A 136 -24.86 -64.80 -19.47
C GLY A 136 -25.41 -63.61 -18.69
N ALA A 137 -26.71 -63.65 -18.36
CA ALA A 137 -27.38 -62.58 -17.62
C ALA A 137 -26.74 -62.29 -16.24
N LEU A 138 -26.26 -63.33 -15.54
CA LEU A 138 -25.55 -63.18 -14.27
C LEU A 138 -24.16 -62.54 -14.45
N ASN A 139 -23.43 -62.88 -15.51
CA ASN A 139 -22.17 -62.21 -15.85
C ASN A 139 -22.38 -60.75 -16.26
N ASP A 140 -23.42 -60.45 -17.04
CA ASP A 140 -23.76 -59.07 -17.42
C ASP A 140 -24.11 -58.22 -16.18
N GLN A 141 -24.90 -58.76 -15.24
CA GLN A 141 -25.20 -58.10 -13.96
C GLN A 141 -23.94 -57.91 -13.11
N LEU A 142 -23.07 -58.92 -13.02
CA LEU A 142 -21.80 -58.83 -12.30
C LEU A 142 -20.88 -57.76 -12.92
N GLN A 143 -20.81 -57.67 -14.26
CA GLN A 143 -20.03 -56.66 -14.95
C GLN A 143 -20.56 -55.24 -14.69
N VAL A 144 -21.89 -55.04 -14.71
CA VAL A 144 -22.51 -53.75 -14.34
C VAL A 144 -22.22 -53.40 -12.87
N HIS A 145 -22.26 -54.37 -11.95
CA HIS A 145 -21.91 -54.13 -10.55
C HIS A 145 -20.43 -53.79 -10.36
N ILE A 146 -19.51 -54.47 -11.06
CA ILE A 146 -18.08 -54.14 -11.04
C ILE A 146 -17.83 -52.72 -11.57
N GLN A 147 -18.49 -52.33 -12.67
CA GLN A 147 -18.41 -50.97 -13.21
C GLN A 147 -18.96 -49.93 -12.22
N THR A 148 -20.12 -50.20 -11.62
CA THR A 148 -20.73 -49.31 -10.61
C THR A 148 -19.83 -49.14 -9.39
N ILE A 149 -19.24 -50.22 -8.88
CA ILE A 149 -18.28 -50.18 -7.77
C ILE A 149 -17.01 -49.40 -8.18
N GLY A 150 -16.53 -49.57 -9.42
CA GLY A 150 -15.40 -48.82 -9.96
C GLY A 150 -15.64 -47.31 -9.97
N ILE A 151 -16.82 -46.88 -10.46
CA ILE A 151 -17.26 -45.48 -10.47
C ILE A 151 -17.35 -44.94 -9.03
N LEU A 152 -18.07 -45.62 -8.14
CA LEU A 152 -18.22 -45.20 -6.74
C LEU A 152 -16.88 -45.14 -5.97
N VAL A 153 -15.90 -45.98 -6.33
CA VAL A 153 -14.54 -45.91 -5.76
C VAL A 153 -13.78 -44.70 -6.32
N ALA A 154 -13.87 -44.43 -7.63
CA ALA A 154 -13.26 -43.26 -8.25
C ALA A 154 -13.83 -41.95 -7.65
N GLU A 155 -15.15 -41.77 -7.70
CA GLU A 155 -15.87 -40.65 -7.09
C GLU A 155 -15.48 -40.46 -5.62
N LYS A 156 -15.44 -41.54 -4.83
CA LYS A 156 -15.00 -41.47 -3.43
C LYS A 156 -13.56 -40.98 -3.29
N THR A 157 -12.63 -41.44 -4.13
CA THR A 157 -11.24 -40.96 -4.08
C THR A 157 -11.09 -39.51 -4.53
N GLU A 158 -11.85 -39.07 -5.53
CA GLU A 158 -11.88 -37.68 -6.01
C GLU A 158 -12.47 -36.73 -4.95
N LEU A 159 -13.64 -37.07 -4.38
CA LEU A 159 -14.27 -36.34 -3.29
C LEU A 159 -13.37 -36.31 -2.03
N GLN A 160 -12.69 -37.41 -1.71
CA GLN A 160 -11.75 -37.44 -0.58
C GLN A 160 -10.51 -36.57 -0.83
N SER A 161 -10.02 -36.49 -2.08
CA SER A 161 -8.93 -35.61 -2.48
C SER A 161 -9.36 -34.14 -2.42
N ALA A 162 -10.50 -33.78 -3.04
CA ALA A 162 -11.05 -32.43 -3.03
C ALA A 162 -11.37 -31.93 -1.61
N LEU A 163 -11.92 -32.80 -0.74
CA LEU A 163 -12.12 -32.49 0.68
C LEU A 163 -10.80 -32.24 1.40
N SER A 164 -9.76 -33.03 1.14
CA SER A 164 -8.43 -32.84 1.74
C SER A 164 -7.79 -31.52 1.31
N GLN A 165 -7.85 -31.20 0.01
CA GLN A 165 -7.37 -29.94 -0.55
C GLN A 165 -8.13 -28.74 0.01
N SER A 166 -9.47 -28.78 0.03
CA SER A 166 -10.32 -27.73 0.61
C SER A 166 -10.02 -27.50 2.09
N GLN A 167 -9.87 -28.57 2.89
CA GLN A 167 -9.45 -28.46 4.28
C GLN A 167 -8.05 -27.87 4.46
N GLN A 168 -7.12 -28.13 3.54
CA GLN A 168 -5.77 -27.54 3.57
C GLN A 168 -5.81 -26.04 3.24
N THR A 169 -6.52 -25.65 2.18
CA THR A 169 -6.72 -24.23 1.82
C THR A 169 -7.42 -23.46 2.94
N ALA A 170 -8.46 -24.04 3.57
CA ALA A 170 -9.14 -23.43 4.70
C ALA A 170 -8.20 -23.20 5.91
N LYS A 171 -7.31 -24.16 6.21
CA LYS A 171 -6.29 -24.01 7.26
C LYS A 171 -5.26 -22.92 6.92
N GLN A 172 -4.81 -22.85 5.67
CA GLN A 172 -3.90 -21.79 5.21
C GLN A 172 -4.55 -20.41 5.34
N LYS A 173 -5.80 -20.26 4.88
CA LYS A 173 -6.56 -19.01 5.01
C LYS A 173 -6.85 -18.63 6.46
N ALA A 174 -7.08 -19.58 7.36
CA ALA A 174 -7.16 -19.30 8.78
C ALA A 174 -5.86 -18.66 9.31
N VAL A 175 -4.69 -19.23 9.02
CA VAL A 175 -3.39 -18.67 9.42
C VAL A 175 -3.15 -17.28 8.81
N GLU A 176 -3.47 -17.08 7.53
CA GLU A 176 -3.41 -15.74 6.90
C GLU A 176 -4.29 -14.71 7.63
N THR A 177 -5.51 -15.08 8.05
CA THR A 177 -6.38 -14.17 8.82
C THR A 177 -5.86 -13.88 10.22
N GLU A 178 -5.22 -14.84 10.90
CA GLU A 178 -4.55 -14.61 12.19
C GLU A 178 -3.35 -13.68 12.05
N GLU A 179 -2.52 -13.86 11.02
CA GLU A 179 -1.41 -12.94 10.70
C GLU A 179 -1.90 -11.52 10.41
N LEU A 180 -2.91 -11.38 9.54
CA LEU A 180 -3.48 -10.07 9.21
C LEU A 180 -4.11 -9.41 10.43
N GLN A 181 -4.79 -10.17 11.30
CA GLN A 181 -5.31 -9.66 12.57
C GLN A 181 -4.17 -9.22 13.52
N GLY A 182 -3.04 -9.95 13.55
CA GLY A 182 -1.84 -9.59 14.30
C GLY A 182 -1.21 -8.28 13.82
N ARG A 183 -0.98 -8.16 12.50
CA ARG A 183 -0.46 -6.93 11.86
C ARG A 183 -1.38 -5.73 12.15
N LEU A 184 -2.70 -5.92 12.06
CA LEU A 184 -3.72 -4.92 12.34
C LEU A 184 -3.78 -4.50 13.82
N LYS A 185 -3.54 -5.41 14.77
CA LYS A 185 -3.38 -5.07 16.20
C LYS A 185 -2.15 -4.16 16.41
N ALA A 186 -0.99 -4.57 15.89
CA ALA A 186 0.25 -3.79 16.01
C ALA A 186 0.16 -2.39 15.35
N LEU A 187 -0.56 -2.26 14.23
CA LEU A 187 -0.84 -0.96 13.60
C LEU A 187 -1.75 -0.08 14.47
N ARG A 188 -2.77 -0.64 15.13
CA ARG A 188 -3.64 0.09 16.07
C ARG A 188 -2.85 0.58 17.29
N GLU A 189 -2.04 -0.29 17.89
CA GLU A 189 -1.16 0.07 19.02
C GLU A 189 -0.21 1.21 18.63
N ARG A 190 0.48 1.08 17.50
CA ARG A 190 1.34 2.13 16.93
C ARG A 190 0.60 3.44 16.68
N ASN A 191 -0.65 3.40 16.23
CA ASN A 191 -1.46 4.61 16.07
C ASN A 191 -1.76 5.27 17.42
N THR A 192 -2.18 4.51 18.44
CA THR A 192 -2.40 5.09 19.78
C THR A 192 -1.14 5.71 20.40
N ASP A 193 0.04 5.16 20.10
CA ASP A 193 1.32 5.76 20.51
C ASP A 193 1.69 7.01 19.71
N LEU A 194 1.29 7.12 18.44
CA LEU A 194 1.44 8.35 17.66
C LEU A 194 0.46 9.43 18.14
N GLU A 195 -0.79 9.07 18.46
CA GLU A 195 -1.79 9.96 19.08
C GLU A 195 -1.30 10.50 20.45
N ARG A 196 -0.74 9.63 21.30
CA ARG A 196 -0.08 10.03 22.56
C ARG A 196 1.06 11.00 22.31
N LYS A 197 1.97 10.69 21.36
CA LYS A 197 3.11 11.55 21.01
C LYS A 197 2.65 12.91 20.47
N LEU A 198 1.65 12.94 19.59
CA LEU A 198 1.04 14.15 19.06
C LEU A 198 0.44 15.02 20.18
N SER A 199 -0.29 14.40 21.12
CA SER A 199 -0.82 15.08 22.31
C SER A 199 0.30 15.69 23.17
N THR A 200 1.37 14.93 23.46
CA THR A 200 2.51 15.45 24.23
C THR A 200 3.25 16.58 23.52
N ALA A 201 3.44 16.49 22.19
CA ALA A 201 4.08 17.52 21.39
C ALA A 201 3.23 18.80 21.29
N SER A 202 1.91 18.66 21.15
CA SER A 202 0.95 19.76 21.19
C SER A 202 0.98 20.50 22.54
N ASN A 203 0.97 19.75 23.65
CA ASN A 203 1.08 20.31 24.99
C ASN A 203 2.44 21.01 25.22
N GLN A 204 3.55 20.42 24.76
CA GLN A 204 4.88 21.04 24.81
C GLN A 204 4.94 22.33 23.98
N SER A 205 4.39 22.32 22.76
CA SER A 205 4.29 23.50 21.90
C SER A 205 3.50 24.62 22.57
N GLN A 206 2.36 24.32 23.20
CA GLN A 206 1.57 25.32 23.93
C GLN A 206 2.30 25.87 25.17
N VAL A 207 3.14 25.07 25.84
CA VAL A 207 3.98 25.55 26.95
C VAL A 207 5.12 26.42 26.45
N GLN A 208 5.78 26.04 25.35
CA GLN A 208 6.81 26.86 24.70
C GLN A 208 6.22 28.20 24.22
N GLU A 209 5.07 28.18 23.55
CA GLU A 209 4.38 29.39 23.06
C GLU A 209 4.04 30.37 24.21
N LYS A 210 3.60 29.86 25.37
CA LYS A 210 3.40 30.67 26.58
C LYS A 210 4.73 31.27 27.06
N SER A 211 5.77 30.44 27.20
CA SER A 211 7.10 30.89 27.61
C SER A 211 7.66 31.97 26.67
N THR A 212 7.52 31.82 25.35
CA THR A 212 7.95 32.81 24.36
C THR A 212 7.17 34.11 24.49
N LYS A 213 5.86 34.07 24.73
CA LYS A 213 5.04 35.27 24.97
C LYS A 213 5.44 35.98 26.26
N ASP A 214 5.80 35.26 27.32
CA ASP A 214 6.28 35.84 28.57
C ASP A 214 7.70 36.40 28.46
N SER A 215 8.61 35.73 27.74
CA SER A 215 9.92 36.30 27.39
C SER A 215 9.80 37.56 26.52
N GLN A 216 8.87 37.60 25.56
CA GLN A 216 8.63 38.77 24.72
C GLN A 216 8.10 39.96 25.55
N ARG A 217 7.17 39.70 26.49
CA ARG A 217 6.69 40.71 27.45
C ARG A 217 7.84 41.31 28.29
N GLU A 218 8.79 40.48 28.70
CA GLU A 218 9.95 40.95 29.48
C GLU A 218 10.95 41.75 28.62
N VAL A 219 11.19 41.33 27.38
CA VAL A 219 11.97 42.11 26.40
C VAL A 219 11.34 43.48 26.17
N ASP A 220 10.02 43.57 26.02
CA ASP A 220 9.33 44.85 25.80
C ASP A 220 9.29 45.74 27.06
N ARG A 221 9.19 45.15 28.26
CA ARG A 221 9.41 45.87 29.53
C ARG A 221 10.80 46.49 29.58
N LEU A 222 11.84 45.68 29.39
CA LEU A 222 13.25 46.12 29.42
C LEU A 222 13.55 47.18 28.35
N ARG A 223 12.92 47.09 27.17
CA ARG A 223 12.96 48.16 26.14
C ARG A 223 12.36 49.47 26.66
N THR A 224 11.18 49.45 27.29
CA THR A 224 10.57 50.67 27.83
C THR A 224 11.35 51.28 29.00
N GLU A 225 11.97 50.44 29.84
CA GLU A 225 12.85 50.89 30.92
C GLU A 225 14.15 51.48 30.39
N ASN A 226 14.80 50.83 29.42
CA ASN A 226 16.02 51.32 28.79
C ASN A 226 15.80 52.67 28.07
N TYR A 227 14.65 52.84 27.40
CA TYR A 227 14.23 54.12 26.83
C TYR A 227 14.03 55.20 27.90
N ARG A 228 13.38 54.86 29.03
CA ARG A 228 13.16 55.79 30.15
C ARG A 228 14.49 56.22 30.80
N LEU A 229 15.41 55.28 31.01
CA LEU A 229 16.75 55.55 31.54
C LEU A 229 17.57 56.40 30.56
N SER A 230 17.52 56.10 29.25
CA SER A 230 18.19 56.90 28.21
C SER A 230 17.70 58.36 28.21
N LYS A 231 16.38 58.58 28.30
CA LYS A 231 15.79 59.93 28.40
C LYS A 231 16.24 60.66 29.67
N SER A 232 16.28 59.97 30.82
CA SER A 232 16.77 60.54 32.08
C SER A 232 18.27 60.89 32.02
N ILE A 233 19.08 60.11 31.30
CA ILE A 233 20.49 60.43 31.04
C ILE A 233 20.63 61.66 30.14
N GLU A 234 19.74 61.86 29.16
CA GLU A 234 19.73 63.09 28.34
C GLU A 234 19.28 64.32 29.13
N GLU A 235 18.29 64.19 30.01
CA GLU A 235 17.86 65.24 30.95
C GLU A 235 19.01 65.65 31.88
N LEU A 236 19.67 64.68 32.53
CA LEU A 236 20.83 64.94 33.40
C LEU A 236 22.03 65.53 32.63
N ARG A 237 22.23 65.17 31.36
CA ARG A 237 23.26 65.79 30.50
C ARG A 237 22.94 67.26 30.18
N GLN A 238 21.67 67.61 30.00
CA GLN A 238 21.26 69.01 29.80
C GLN A 238 21.46 69.82 31.09
N GLU A 239 21.09 69.28 32.26
CA GLU A 239 21.34 69.90 33.56
C GLU A 239 22.85 70.13 33.81
N LEU A 240 23.70 69.14 33.52
CA LEU A 240 25.16 69.27 33.63
C LEU A 240 25.73 70.32 32.67
N ALA A 241 25.22 70.41 31.43
CA ALA A 241 25.64 71.43 30.48
C ALA A 241 25.25 72.84 30.96
N GLU A 242 24.02 73.02 31.45
CA GLU A 242 23.58 74.28 32.06
C GLU A 242 24.42 74.68 33.27
N LEU A 243 24.74 73.73 34.16
CA LEU A 243 25.56 73.99 35.35
C LEU A 243 27.00 74.36 34.99
N SER A 244 27.58 73.69 33.99
CA SER A 244 28.90 74.02 33.44
C SER A 244 28.93 75.42 32.82
N GLU A 245 27.87 75.80 32.08
CA GLU A 245 27.78 77.14 31.49
C GLU A 245 27.59 78.22 32.57
N LYS A 246 26.73 77.98 33.56
CA LYS A 246 26.54 78.87 34.73
C LYS A 246 27.85 79.06 35.50
N LEU A 247 28.65 77.99 35.68
CA LEU A 247 29.97 78.05 36.30
C LEU A 247 30.96 78.87 35.44
N SER A 248 30.98 78.67 34.12
CA SER A 248 31.83 79.44 33.21
C SER A 248 31.49 80.94 33.22
N ARG A 249 30.19 81.31 33.25
CA ARG A 249 29.76 82.70 33.42
C ARG A 249 30.26 83.26 34.76
N LYS A 250 30.13 82.51 35.86
CA LYS A 250 30.61 82.96 37.19
C LYS A 250 32.14 83.04 37.31
N SER A 251 32.89 82.23 36.58
CA SER A 251 34.35 82.40 36.44
C SER A 251 34.66 83.76 35.80
N LYS A 252 34.05 84.06 34.65
CA LYS A 252 34.23 85.34 33.95
C LYS A 252 33.81 86.54 34.80
N GLU A 253 32.66 86.50 35.47
CA GLU A 253 32.24 87.56 36.40
C GLU A 253 33.27 87.78 37.53
N ALA A 254 33.93 86.72 38.02
CA ALA A 254 34.98 86.83 39.03
C ALA A 254 36.32 87.32 38.44
N GLU A 255 36.67 86.93 37.22
CA GLU A 255 37.85 87.42 36.47
C GLU A 255 37.72 88.92 36.13
N ASP A 256 36.55 89.35 35.66
CA ASP A 256 36.24 90.75 35.38
C ASP A 256 36.21 91.57 36.68
N GLY A 257 35.58 91.06 37.74
CA GLY A 257 35.58 91.69 39.06
C GLY A 257 36.99 91.82 39.67
N GLN A 258 37.88 90.85 39.43
CA GLN A 258 39.30 90.96 39.81
C GLN A 258 40.02 92.05 39.01
N GLN A 259 39.75 92.18 37.71
CA GLN A 259 40.31 93.26 36.88
C GLN A 259 39.81 94.64 37.31
N GLU A 260 38.53 94.80 37.65
CA GLU A 260 37.99 96.04 38.20
C GLU A 260 38.62 96.40 39.55
N LEU A 261 38.72 95.42 40.45
CA LEU A 261 39.35 95.61 41.76
C LEU A 261 40.84 95.97 41.64
N ALA A 262 41.54 95.43 40.63
CA ALA A 262 42.91 95.83 40.30
C ALA A 262 43.01 97.28 39.80
N LYS A 263 42.11 97.71 38.90
CA LYS A 263 42.03 99.11 38.43
C LYS A 263 41.76 100.07 39.60
N VAL A 264 40.74 99.78 40.42
CA VAL A 264 40.38 100.62 41.58
C VAL A 264 41.53 100.70 42.60
N ARG A 265 42.34 99.64 42.77
CA ARG A 265 43.57 99.72 43.59
C ARG A 265 44.63 100.65 42.99
N GLN A 266 44.79 100.65 41.67
CA GLN A 266 45.70 101.56 40.98
C GLN A 266 45.20 103.01 41.06
N ASP A 267 43.92 103.24 40.84
CA ASP A 267 43.28 104.57 40.96
C ASP A 267 43.35 105.10 42.39
N LEU A 268 43.14 104.24 43.40
CA LEU A 268 43.31 104.59 44.81
C LEU A 268 44.76 104.96 45.16
N SER A 269 45.74 104.23 44.61
CA SER A 269 47.16 104.56 44.76
C SER A 269 47.48 105.95 44.19
N MET A 270 46.98 106.24 42.98
CA MET A 270 47.12 107.57 42.37
C MET A 270 46.39 108.66 43.17
N ALA A 271 45.18 108.39 43.66
CA ALA A 271 44.41 109.32 44.49
C ALA A 271 45.08 109.60 45.85
N GLN A 272 45.73 108.59 46.46
CA GLN A 272 46.51 108.76 47.68
C GLN A 272 47.77 109.62 47.45
N LEU A 273 48.45 109.46 46.31
CA LEU A 273 49.54 110.34 45.89
C LEU A 273 49.06 111.79 45.70
N TYR A 274 47.93 112.01 45.02
CA TYR A 274 47.36 113.36 44.86
C TYR A 274 46.88 113.95 46.19
N ALA A 275 46.29 113.15 47.10
CA ALA A 275 45.88 113.61 48.42
C ALA A 275 47.08 114.02 49.30
N GLN A 276 48.21 113.30 49.22
CA GLN A 276 49.46 113.72 49.86
C GLN A 276 50.03 115.03 49.29
N GLN A 277 49.77 115.32 48.01
CA GLN A 277 50.20 116.56 47.35
C GLN A 277 49.27 117.76 47.61
N LEU A 278 48.01 117.51 48.00
CA LEU A 278 46.97 118.53 48.21
C LEU A 278 46.57 118.72 49.69
N GLY A 279 47.34 118.15 50.62
CA GLY A 279 47.15 118.30 52.07
C GLY A 279 47.53 119.68 52.61
N GLY A 280 46.83 120.73 52.19
CA GLY A 280 46.98 122.10 52.69
C GLY A 280 45.62 122.80 52.82
N ASP A 281 45.33 123.36 54.00
CA ASP A 281 43.99 123.85 54.36
C ASP A 281 43.47 124.99 53.48
N GLN A 282 42.26 124.80 52.92
CA GLN A 282 41.12 125.72 53.08
C GLN A 282 39.82 125.12 52.56
N ALA A 283 38.73 125.35 53.29
CA ALA A 283 37.38 124.90 52.96
C ALA A 283 36.40 126.10 53.04
N SER A 284 35.87 126.51 51.88
CA SER A 284 34.97 127.67 51.71
C SER A 284 33.51 127.33 52.04
N GLU A 285 32.56 128.27 51.87
CA GLU A 285 31.12 128.00 52.06
C GLU A 285 30.58 126.91 51.11
N GLU A 286 31.19 126.71 49.93
CA GLU A 286 30.91 125.55 49.05
C GLU A 286 31.22 124.21 49.74
N ALA A 287 32.19 124.19 50.66
CA ALA A 287 32.49 123.00 51.46
C ALA A 287 31.45 122.76 52.57
N LEU A 288 30.69 123.78 53.01
CA LEU A 288 29.55 123.57 53.92
C LEU A 288 28.38 122.91 53.19
N THR A 289 28.02 123.38 51.98
CA THR A 289 26.95 122.74 51.18
C THR A 289 27.37 121.36 50.69
N HIS A 290 28.64 121.16 50.34
CA HIS A 290 29.17 119.83 50.02
C HIS A 290 29.24 118.92 51.26
N MET A 291 29.60 119.42 52.45
CA MET A 291 29.52 118.66 53.69
C MET A 291 28.09 118.24 54.02
N GLU A 292 27.09 119.08 53.74
CA GLU A 292 25.68 118.77 53.98
C GLU A 292 25.15 117.71 53.00
N GLN A 293 25.62 117.70 51.74
CA GLN A 293 25.41 116.59 50.80
C GLN A 293 26.10 115.31 51.26
N LEU A 294 27.38 115.37 51.63
CA LEU A 294 28.15 114.28 52.24
C LEU A 294 27.48 113.76 53.52
N HIS A 295 26.77 114.59 54.28
CA HIS A 295 26.02 114.18 55.46
C HIS A 295 24.76 113.38 55.10
N GLN A 296 24.06 113.75 54.02
CA GLN A 296 22.92 112.99 53.50
C GLN A 296 23.36 111.66 52.87
N GLU A 297 24.47 111.67 52.10
CA GLU A 297 25.08 110.45 51.57
C GLU A 297 25.59 109.55 52.70
N LYS A 298 26.24 110.10 53.73
CA LYS A 298 26.63 109.38 54.95
C LYS A 298 25.41 108.73 55.61
N LEU A 299 24.31 109.45 55.81
CA LEU A 299 23.09 108.88 56.40
C LEU A 299 22.47 107.76 55.55
N HIS A 300 22.57 107.86 54.22
CA HIS A 300 22.17 106.79 53.30
C HIS A 300 23.11 105.56 53.40
N PHE A 301 24.43 105.77 53.45
CA PHE A 301 25.40 104.69 53.66
C PHE A 301 25.33 104.08 55.06
N GLU A 302 25.02 104.85 56.11
CA GLU A 302 24.79 104.37 57.47
C GLU A 302 23.51 103.49 57.53
N ARG A 303 22.45 103.85 56.79
CA ARG A 303 21.25 103.01 56.66
C ARG A 303 21.57 101.70 55.92
N ARG A 304 22.27 101.76 54.78
CA ARG A 304 22.74 100.56 54.08
C ARG A 304 23.69 99.70 54.92
N ALA A 305 24.54 100.32 55.75
CA ALA A 305 25.42 99.61 56.66
C ALA A 305 24.66 98.97 57.83
N ALA A 306 23.50 99.52 58.24
CA ALA A 306 22.58 98.85 59.15
C ALA A 306 21.89 97.66 58.46
N GLU A 307 21.32 97.85 57.26
CA GLU A 307 20.71 96.78 56.45
C GLU A 307 21.68 95.61 56.20
N TYR A 308 22.96 95.90 55.90
CA TYR A 308 23.99 94.88 55.77
C TYR A 308 24.42 94.25 57.10
N LYS A 309 24.38 94.97 58.23
CA LYS A 309 24.60 94.37 59.56
C LYS A 309 23.47 93.42 59.92
N ASP A 310 22.22 93.82 59.75
CA ASP A 310 21.05 92.99 60.01
C ASP A 310 21.09 91.70 59.17
N ALA A 311 21.46 91.81 57.89
CA ALA A 311 21.65 90.66 57.01
C ALA A 311 22.85 89.77 57.43
N ILE A 312 23.97 90.35 57.86
CA ILE A 312 25.12 89.61 58.40
C ILE A 312 24.77 88.92 59.72
N GLU A 313 23.98 89.55 60.59
CA GLU A 313 23.51 88.95 61.84
C GLU A 313 22.54 87.79 61.56
N GLN A 314 21.59 87.95 60.61
CA GLN A 314 20.73 86.85 60.16
C GLN A 314 21.56 85.67 59.63
N ILE A 315 22.44 85.89 58.66
CA ILE A 315 23.33 84.85 58.11
C ILE A 315 24.22 84.24 59.21
N THR A 316 24.65 85.02 60.21
CA THR A 316 25.44 84.51 61.35
C THR A 316 24.58 83.63 62.27
N THR A 317 23.31 83.98 62.52
CA THR A 317 22.40 83.11 63.29
C THR A 317 22.04 81.83 62.53
N GLU A 318 21.78 81.89 61.22
CA GLU A 318 21.57 80.71 60.37
C GLU A 318 22.81 79.82 60.34
N LYS A 319 24.00 80.40 60.15
CA LYS A 319 25.28 79.69 60.23
C LYS A 319 25.47 79.05 61.60
N GLN A 320 25.12 79.72 62.70
CA GLN A 320 25.23 79.17 64.05
C GLN A 320 24.22 78.04 64.31
N GLN A 321 23.00 78.13 63.76
CA GLN A 321 22.01 77.05 63.79
C GLN A 321 22.49 75.83 62.99
N MET A 322 22.98 76.04 61.77
CA MET A 322 23.56 74.97 60.94
C MET A 322 24.80 74.36 61.60
N ALA A 323 25.70 75.17 62.17
CA ALA A 323 26.85 74.68 62.92
C ALA A 323 26.43 73.86 64.15
N SER A 324 25.36 74.27 64.87
CA SER A 324 24.77 73.50 65.97
C SER A 324 24.20 72.16 65.50
N HIS A 325 23.49 72.13 64.36
CA HIS A 325 23.00 70.90 63.75
C HIS A 325 24.13 69.96 63.30
N TYR A 326 25.18 70.49 62.66
CA TYR A 326 26.36 69.71 62.30
C TYR A 326 27.12 69.22 63.53
N GLN A 327 27.26 70.03 64.58
CA GLN A 327 27.89 69.61 65.84
C GLN A 327 27.08 68.48 66.48
N ALA A 328 25.76 68.61 66.62
CA ALA A 328 24.91 67.56 67.19
C ALA A 328 24.92 66.26 66.36
N TYR A 329 25.06 66.37 65.03
CA TYR A 329 25.25 65.21 64.15
C TYR A 329 26.63 64.55 64.35
N VAL A 330 27.69 65.35 64.40
CA VAL A 330 29.07 64.89 64.69
C VAL A 330 29.14 64.26 66.07
N ASP A 331 28.55 64.86 67.10
CA ASP A 331 28.51 64.33 68.47
C ASP A 331 27.79 62.98 68.53
N ASN A 332 26.69 62.80 67.79
CA ASN A 332 25.98 61.53 67.66
C ASN A 332 26.83 60.46 66.95
N VAL A 333 27.45 60.80 65.83
CA VAL A 333 28.38 59.89 65.10
C VAL A 333 29.60 59.56 65.97
N SER A 334 30.15 60.52 66.71
CA SER A 334 31.23 60.33 67.67
C SER A 334 30.82 59.46 68.85
N GLN A 335 29.59 59.61 69.38
CA GLN A 335 29.07 58.74 70.43
C GLN A 335 28.90 57.30 69.94
N GLN A 336 28.42 57.11 68.70
CA GLN A 336 28.41 55.79 68.05
C GLN A 336 29.83 55.25 67.87
N LEU A 337 30.78 56.08 67.43
CA LEU A 337 32.19 55.72 67.29
C LEU A 337 32.81 55.29 68.64
N GLU A 338 32.53 55.99 69.74
CA GLU A 338 32.99 55.59 71.08
C GLU A 338 32.32 54.31 71.58
N VAL A 339 31.05 54.07 71.25
CA VAL A 339 30.37 52.77 71.51
C VAL A 339 30.97 51.63 70.68
N HIS A 340 31.56 51.91 69.51
CA HIS A 340 32.32 50.93 68.74
C HIS A 340 33.77 50.78 69.21
N LYS A 341 34.44 51.87 69.60
CA LYS A 341 35.78 51.86 70.19
C LYS A 341 35.80 51.12 71.53
N THR A 342 34.84 51.36 72.43
CA THR A 342 34.78 50.65 73.72
C THR A 342 34.62 49.13 73.55
N LYS A 343 33.86 48.68 72.54
CA LYS A 343 33.79 47.25 72.16
C LYS A 343 35.13 46.73 71.59
N LEU A 344 35.81 47.52 70.75
CA LEU A 344 37.15 47.18 70.27
C LEU A 344 38.19 47.15 71.40
N VAL A 345 38.09 48.07 72.37
CA VAL A 345 38.96 48.12 73.55
C VAL A 345 38.76 46.88 74.40
N GLN A 346 37.51 46.47 74.69
CA GLN A 346 37.22 45.21 75.40
C GLN A 346 37.85 43.99 74.70
N ILE A 347 37.67 43.85 73.39
CA ILE A 347 38.30 42.78 72.58
C ILE A 347 39.84 42.89 72.61
N SER A 348 40.39 44.11 72.65
CA SER A 348 41.84 44.34 72.74
C SER A 348 42.40 44.06 74.13
N GLU A 349 41.65 44.32 75.20
CA GLU A 349 42.03 44.02 76.58
C GLU A 349 42.02 42.51 76.82
N GLU A 350 41.04 41.77 76.26
CA GLU A 350 41.04 40.31 76.25
C GLU A 350 42.30 39.75 75.56
N LYS A 351 42.74 40.38 74.45
CA LYS A 351 43.99 40.03 73.74
C LYS A 351 45.24 40.44 74.53
N GLU A 352 45.31 41.65 75.05
CA GLU A 352 46.51 42.19 75.68
C GLU A 352 46.78 41.54 77.06
N ASN A 353 45.73 41.07 77.76
CA ASN A 353 45.86 40.23 78.97
C ASN A 353 46.43 38.83 78.70
N LEU A 354 46.46 38.38 77.44
CA LEU A 354 47.19 37.19 77.01
C LEU A 354 48.66 37.53 76.67
N GLU A 355 48.91 38.69 76.08
CA GLU A 355 50.25 39.13 75.63
C GLU A 355 51.13 39.68 76.77
N LYS A 356 50.59 40.43 77.74
CA LYS A 356 51.37 41.01 78.85
C LYS A 356 51.98 39.94 79.78
N LYS A 357 51.29 38.81 79.97
CA LYS A 357 51.83 37.62 80.66
C LYS A 357 53.07 37.01 80.01
N LEU A 358 53.36 37.36 78.76
CA LEU A 358 54.46 36.87 77.95
C LEU A 358 55.69 37.80 77.99
N GLN A 359 55.49 39.08 78.35
CA GLN A 359 56.50 40.15 78.17
C GLN A 359 57.26 40.52 79.46
N GLU A 360 56.68 40.38 80.65
CA GLU A 360 57.24 40.91 81.92
C GLU A 360 58.54 40.23 82.41
N LEU A 361 58.99 39.16 81.75
CA LEU A 361 60.15 38.35 82.17
C LEU A 361 61.54 38.86 81.70
N LEU A 362 61.66 40.00 81.00
CA LEU A 362 62.86 40.32 80.19
C LEU A 362 63.56 41.70 80.41
N SER A 363 63.02 42.62 81.21
CA SER A 363 63.00 44.07 80.89
C SER A 363 64.27 45.00 80.89
N GLN A 364 65.16 45.04 81.91
CA GLN A 364 65.72 46.34 82.40
C GLN A 364 67.26 46.46 82.65
N HIS A 365 67.95 47.51 82.13
CA HIS A 365 69.27 48.12 82.51
C HIS A 365 69.62 49.31 81.54
N THR A 366 70.67 50.19 81.57
CA THR A 366 71.41 51.07 82.56
C THR A 366 72.36 52.02 81.76
N GLN A 367 72.61 53.30 82.13
CA GLN A 367 73.38 54.29 81.29
C GLN A 367 74.07 55.52 82.00
N ALA A 368 74.90 56.31 81.23
CA ALA A 368 75.49 57.71 81.40
C ALA A 368 76.92 57.89 82.09
N THR A 369 77.75 59.00 82.06
CA THR A 369 77.71 60.45 81.60
C THR A 369 79.13 61.17 81.55
N SER A 370 79.26 62.41 80.97
CA SER A 370 80.16 63.61 81.34
C SER A 370 81.46 64.08 80.56
N GLN A 371 82.09 65.25 80.91
CA GLN A 371 82.98 66.18 80.08
C GLN A 371 84.04 67.11 80.85
N GLY A 372 85.01 67.81 80.17
CA GLY A 372 85.90 68.98 80.60
C GLY A 372 87.31 69.10 79.88
N SER A 373 88.24 70.12 79.93
CA SER A 373 88.37 71.59 80.26
C SER A 373 89.83 72.18 80.01
N GLU A 374 90.13 73.52 79.95
CA GLU A 374 91.46 74.18 79.60
C GLU A 374 91.92 75.46 80.42
N ASP A 375 93.17 75.99 80.26
CA ASP A 375 93.68 77.37 80.63
C ASP A 375 95.08 77.76 80.00
N PRO A 376 95.53 79.05 79.81
CA PRO A 376 96.67 79.41 78.93
C PRO A 376 97.82 80.35 79.45
N GLU A 377 99.10 79.93 79.31
CA GLU A 377 100.30 80.83 79.28
C GLU A 377 100.89 80.98 77.84
N LEU A 378 100.21 80.43 76.83
CA LEU A 378 100.68 80.35 75.44
C LEU A 378 100.79 81.73 74.72
N ASN A 379 100.18 82.78 75.28
CA ASN A 379 99.82 84.04 74.61
C ASN A 379 100.98 84.79 73.92
N LEU A 380 102.22 84.71 74.42
CA LEU A 380 103.34 85.44 73.77
C LEU A 380 104.00 84.68 72.62
N LYS A 381 103.90 83.34 72.61
CA LYS A 381 104.26 82.53 71.42
C LYS A 381 103.15 82.59 70.38
N LEU A 382 101.90 82.63 70.85
CA LEU A 382 100.71 82.90 70.04
C LEU A 382 100.94 84.13 69.16
N GLN A 383 101.43 85.26 69.67
CA GLN A 383 101.58 86.47 68.83
C GLN A 383 102.58 86.37 67.66
N GLN A 384 103.59 85.50 67.73
CA GLN A 384 104.46 85.23 66.56
C GLN A 384 103.84 84.17 65.64
N TYR A 385 103.27 83.11 66.21
CA TYR A 385 102.49 82.15 65.44
C TYR A 385 101.25 82.80 64.80
N GLU A 386 100.70 83.89 65.32
CA GLU A 386 99.53 84.61 64.80
C GLU A 386 99.79 85.18 63.41
N GLN A 387 101.02 85.65 63.13
CA GLN A 387 101.37 86.19 61.80
C GLN A 387 101.64 85.07 60.78
N GLU A 388 102.27 83.97 61.19
CA GLU A 388 102.37 82.76 60.37
C GLU A 388 100.98 82.13 60.15
N VAL A 389 100.11 82.14 61.16
CA VAL A 389 98.73 81.68 61.11
C VAL A 389 97.86 82.63 60.29
N GLU A 390 98.07 83.94 60.26
CA GLU A 390 97.35 84.86 59.37
C GLU A 390 97.71 84.62 57.90
N THR A 391 99.00 84.44 57.59
CA THR A 391 99.44 84.15 56.23
C THR A 391 99.01 82.76 55.76
N LEU A 392 99.04 81.75 56.65
CA LEU A 392 98.48 80.42 56.39
C LEU A 392 96.94 80.42 56.35
N ARG A 393 96.25 81.23 57.17
CA ARG A 393 94.79 81.43 57.08
C ARG A 393 94.42 82.01 55.73
N ALA A 394 95.08 83.07 55.26
CA ALA A 394 94.81 83.66 53.95
C ALA A 394 94.99 82.63 52.81
N ALA A 395 96.00 81.76 52.89
CA ALA A 395 96.19 80.67 51.93
C ALA A 395 95.11 79.58 52.04
N CYS A 396 94.74 79.17 53.25
CA CYS A 396 93.66 78.21 53.51
C CYS A 396 92.25 78.76 53.21
N GLU A 397 92.05 80.07 53.30
CA GLU A 397 90.81 80.76 52.92
C GLU A 397 90.71 80.89 51.39
N ALA A 398 91.82 81.18 50.69
CA ALA A 398 91.88 81.09 49.24
C ALA A 398 91.54 79.67 48.75
N GLN A 399 92.27 78.65 49.22
CA GLN A 399 91.96 77.24 48.91
C GLN A 399 90.56 76.83 49.39
N GLY A 400 90.06 77.38 50.49
CA GLY A 400 88.71 77.14 51.00
C GLY A 400 87.63 77.75 50.12
N ASN A 401 87.92 78.84 49.42
CA ASN A 401 87.02 79.46 48.45
C ASN A 401 87.10 78.77 47.08
N ASP A 402 88.30 78.37 46.64
CA ASP A 402 88.47 77.55 45.43
C ASP A 402 87.74 76.20 45.58
N ASN A 403 87.85 75.54 46.74
CA ASN A 403 87.12 74.31 47.03
C ASN A 403 85.59 74.52 47.11
N LYS A 404 85.10 75.68 47.57
CA LYS A 404 83.65 76.00 47.51
C LYS A 404 83.19 76.14 46.06
N GLN A 405 83.89 76.92 45.24
CA GLN A 405 83.55 77.09 43.83
C GLN A 405 83.59 75.77 43.05
N LEU A 406 84.56 74.89 43.36
CA LEU A 406 84.60 73.54 42.81
C LEU A 406 83.45 72.65 43.32
N SER A 407 83.05 72.78 44.59
CA SER A 407 81.91 72.03 45.16
C SER A 407 80.57 72.52 44.61
N GLU A 408 80.41 73.82 44.39
CA GLU A 408 79.26 74.46 43.75
C GLU A 408 79.15 73.99 42.28
N LEU A 409 80.25 74.03 41.53
CA LEU A 409 80.30 73.48 40.16
C LEU A 409 80.08 71.97 40.09
N LEU A 410 80.47 71.19 41.11
CA LEU A 410 80.15 69.76 41.18
C LEU A 410 78.67 69.55 41.45
N ALA A 411 78.08 70.26 42.42
CA ALA A 411 76.65 70.18 42.73
C ALA A 411 75.77 70.61 41.53
N GLU A 412 76.15 71.64 40.78
CA GLU A 412 75.49 72.01 39.51
C GLU A 412 75.53 70.88 38.48
N ARG A 413 76.65 70.14 38.38
CA ARG A 413 76.82 69.04 37.42
C ARG A 413 76.15 67.75 37.86
N GLU A 414 76.09 67.49 39.17
CA GLU A 414 75.32 66.40 39.77
C GLU A 414 73.81 66.65 39.56
N ALA A 415 73.32 67.86 39.85
CA ALA A 415 71.92 68.24 39.59
C ALA A 415 71.54 68.10 38.11
N HIS A 416 72.35 68.59 37.17
CA HIS A 416 72.09 68.39 35.74
C HIS A 416 72.19 66.91 35.30
N ALA A 417 73.01 66.09 35.96
CA ALA A 417 73.07 64.65 35.69
C ALA A 417 71.80 63.94 36.20
N GLU A 418 71.28 64.33 37.37
CA GLU A 418 70.01 63.83 37.92
C GLU A 418 68.81 64.25 37.04
N GLU A 419 68.76 65.49 36.56
CA GLU A 419 67.75 65.96 35.61
C GLU A 419 67.74 65.14 34.30
N LEU A 420 68.93 64.89 33.73
CA LEU A 420 69.08 64.08 32.52
C LEU A 420 68.74 62.61 32.76
N ALA A 421 69.07 62.05 33.93
CA ALA A 421 68.67 60.71 34.31
C ALA A 421 67.14 60.59 34.42
N ALA A 422 66.49 61.49 35.15
CA ALA A 422 65.04 61.52 35.30
C ALA A 422 64.30 61.75 33.96
N ALA A 423 64.87 62.54 33.04
CA ALA A 423 64.35 62.68 31.69
C ALA A 423 64.46 61.37 30.86
N LEU A 424 65.58 60.64 31.00
CA LEU A 424 65.78 59.35 30.33
C LEU A 424 64.92 58.23 30.91
N GLU A 425 64.59 58.27 32.20
CA GLU A 425 63.66 57.31 32.82
C GLU A 425 62.22 57.54 32.34
N ARG A 426 61.72 58.79 32.34
CA ARG A 426 60.41 59.13 31.77
C ARG A 426 60.28 58.68 30.31
N LEU A 427 61.29 58.97 29.47
CA LEU A 427 61.31 58.53 28.06
C LEU A 427 61.32 56.99 27.89
N ARG A 428 61.80 56.23 28.87
CA ARG A 428 61.71 54.76 28.88
C ARG A 428 60.32 54.29 29.31
N GLU A 429 59.72 54.93 30.30
CA GLU A 429 58.36 54.66 30.75
C GLU A 429 57.36 54.95 29.62
N ASP A 430 57.41 56.13 29.00
CA ASP A 430 56.64 56.52 27.81
C ASP A 430 56.75 55.48 26.68
N HIS A 431 57.96 54.96 26.41
CA HIS A 431 58.18 53.95 25.39
C HIS A 431 57.58 52.59 25.78
N VAL A 432 57.62 52.19 27.06
CA VAL A 432 57.00 50.96 27.55
C VAL A 432 55.48 51.06 27.50
N GLU A 433 54.90 52.19 27.86
CA GLU A 433 53.45 52.43 27.76
C GLU A 433 52.98 52.49 26.30
N SER A 434 53.72 53.18 25.42
CA SER A 434 53.45 53.20 23.98
C SER A 434 53.51 51.80 23.35
N SER A 435 54.50 50.98 23.73
CA SER A 435 54.60 49.58 23.27
C SER A 435 53.41 48.74 23.73
N ARG A 436 53.01 48.86 25.01
CA ARG A 436 51.83 48.17 25.55
C ARG A 436 50.53 48.60 24.87
N LEU A 437 50.38 49.89 24.57
CA LEU A 437 49.21 50.43 23.87
C LEU A 437 49.16 49.92 22.41
N LEU A 438 50.30 49.78 21.74
CA LEU A 438 50.37 49.16 20.42
C LEU A 438 50.02 47.67 20.45
N GLU A 439 50.44 46.93 21.49
CA GLU A 439 50.06 45.53 21.70
C GLU A 439 48.56 45.36 21.97
N THR A 440 47.96 46.18 22.84
CA THR A 440 46.51 46.13 23.09
C THR A 440 45.72 46.46 21.83
N ILE A 441 46.05 47.54 21.12
CA ILE A 441 45.40 47.92 19.85
C ILE A 441 45.53 46.82 18.80
N GLN A 442 46.68 46.13 18.70
CA GLN A 442 46.82 44.98 17.81
C GLN A 442 45.94 43.79 18.24
N SER A 443 45.86 43.50 19.54
CA SER A 443 45.00 42.44 20.07
C SER A 443 43.51 42.73 19.84
N GLU A 444 43.07 43.97 20.05
CA GLU A 444 41.70 44.44 19.82
C GLU A 444 41.36 44.43 18.33
N LYS A 445 42.29 44.84 17.46
CA LYS A 445 42.12 44.74 15.99
C LYS A 445 41.92 43.28 15.55
N VAL A 446 42.64 42.32 16.14
CA VAL A 446 42.46 40.89 15.87
C VAL A 446 41.13 40.38 16.44
N ALA A 447 40.74 40.79 17.65
CA ALA A 447 39.47 40.43 18.25
C ALA A 447 38.27 40.97 17.44
N ALA A 448 38.30 42.25 17.06
CA ALA A 448 37.30 42.89 16.21
C ALA A 448 37.26 42.25 14.81
N SER A 449 38.41 41.91 14.22
CA SER A 449 38.45 41.19 12.93
C SER A 449 37.79 39.80 13.03
N ARG A 450 38.02 39.06 14.13
CA ARG A 450 37.35 37.77 14.39
C ARG A 450 35.85 37.94 14.58
N ALA A 451 35.42 38.92 15.38
CA ALA A 451 34.00 39.23 15.60
C ALA A 451 33.29 39.70 14.32
N LEU A 452 33.96 40.47 13.46
CA LEU A 452 33.43 40.86 12.14
C LEU A 452 33.34 39.67 11.19
N SER A 453 34.31 38.73 11.24
CA SER A 453 34.24 37.48 10.47
C SER A 453 33.08 36.59 10.93
N GLN A 454 32.86 36.47 12.24
CA GLN A 454 31.72 35.73 12.81
C GLN A 454 30.39 36.39 12.44
N ASN A 455 30.27 37.72 12.51
CA ASN A 455 29.06 38.44 12.09
C ASN A 455 28.78 38.33 10.58
N ARG A 456 29.82 38.24 9.73
CA ARG A 456 29.64 37.95 8.29
C ARG A 456 29.13 36.53 8.06
N GLU A 457 29.71 35.55 8.76
CA GLU A 457 29.27 34.15 8.66
C GLU A 457 27.85 33.94 9.20
N LEU A 458 27.49 34.57 10.33
CA LEU A 458 26.12 34.54 10.84
C LEU A 458 25.12 35.21 9.88
N LYS A 459 25.52 36.28 9.19
CA LYS A 459 24.69 36.87 8.12
C LYS A 459 24.51 35.92 6.94
N ARG A 460 25.59 35.30 6.46
CA ARG A 460 25.53 34.28 5.38
C ARG A 460 24.59 33.13 5.76
N GLN A 461 24.67 32.63 7.00
CA GLN A 461 23.80 31.56 7.50
C GLN A 461 22.34 32.00 7.65
N LEU A 462 22.07 33.26 8.00
CA LEU A 462 20.71 33.84 8.03
C LEU A 462 20.15 34.04 6.62
N GLU A 463 20.97 34.52 5.68
CA GLU A 463 20.62 34.68 4.26
C GLU A 463 20.31 33.30 3.64
N GLU A 464 21.14 32.28 3.89
CA GLU A 464 20.90 30.89 3.47
C GLU A 464 19.64 30.28 4.10
N MET A 465 19.38 30.52 5.40
CA MET A 465 18.13 30.12 6.05
C MET A 465 16.91 30.80 5.44
N GLN A 466 17.01 32.09 5.10
CA GLN A 466 15.93 32.86 4.50
C GLN A 466 15.66 32.38 3.06
N ASP A 467 16.70 32.09 2.29
CA ASP A 467 16.61 31.52 0.95
C ASP A 467 15.94 30.13 0.97
N VAL A 468 16.34 29.26 1.89
CA VAL A 468 15.73 27.93 2.09
C VAL A 468 14.28 28.06 2.55
N PHE A 469 13.95 29.03 3.40
CA PHE A 469 12.58 29.28 3.84
C PHE A 469 11.69 29.78 2.69
N VAL A 470 12.19 30.69 1.84
CA VAL A 470 11.47 31.19 0.66
C VAL A 470 11.25 30.06 -0.35
N LYS A 471 12.28 29.25 -0.64
CA LYS A 471 12.18 28.05 -1.50
C LYS A 471 11.13 27.08 -0.96
N LEU A 472 11.24 26.66 0.30
CA LEU A 472 10.28 25.76 0.94
C LEU A 472 8.84 26.33 0.99
N SER A 473 8.68 27.64 1.12
CA SER A 473 7.37 28.30 1.08
C SER A 473 6.77 28.31 -0.33
N ASN A 474 7.59 28.48 -1.36
CA ASN A 474 7.18 28.42 -2.76
C ASN A 474 6.86 26.98 -3.18
N ASP A 475 7.74 26.02 -2.86
CA ASP A 475 7.53 24.59 -3.10
C ASP A 475 6.24 24.11 -2.44
N LYS A 476 5.97 24.55 -1.20
CA LYS A 476 4.72 24.27 -0.48
C LYS A 476 3.51 24.88 -1.17
N LEU A 477 3.61 26.12 -1.67
CA LEU A 477 2.52 26.77 -2.41
C LEU A 477 2.21 26.00 -3.69
N GLU A 478 3.24 25.67 -4.49
CA GLU A 478 3.07 24.92 -5.73
C GLU A 478 2.50 23.52 -5.48
N LEU A 479 2.99 22.79 -4.45
CA LEU A 479 2.41 21.52 -4.04
C LEU A 479 0.95 21.64 -3.59
N THR A 480 0.56 22.73 -2.92
CA THR A 480 -0.86 22.95 -2.58
C THR A 480 -1.71 23.31 -3.80
N GLU A 481 -1.18 24.03 -4.78
CA GLU A 481 -1.87 24.28 -6.05
C GLU A 481 -2.02 23.00 -6.88
N GLN A 482 -0.96 22.18 -7.00
CA GLN A 482 -0.99 20.89 -7.68
C GLN A 482 -2.01 19.96 -7.00
N LEU A 483 -2.01 19.87 -5.66
CA LEU A 483 -3.00 19.11 -4.90
C LEU A 483 -4.44 19.61 -5.14
N GLN A 484 -4.66 20.92 -5.23
CA GLN A 484 -5.98 21.47 -5.57
C GLN A 484 -6.39 21.11 -7.00
N LYS A 485 -5.49 21.23 -7.98
CA LYS A 485 -5.73 20.86 -9.38
C LYS A 485 -6.11 19.38 -9.51
N GLU A 486 -5.37 18.47 -8.87
CA GLU A 486 -5.70 17.04 -8.83
C GLU A 486 -7.03 16.76 -8.10
N GLN A 487 -7.34 17.47 -7.01
CA GLN A 487 -8.65 17.35 -6.34
C GLN A 487 -9.81 17.85 -7.21
N HIS A 488 -9.61 18.84 -8.07
CA HIS A 488 -10.61 19.28 -9.04
C HIS A 488 -10.78 18.25 -10.16
N VAL A 489 -9.70 17.73 -10.75
CA VAL A 489 -9.75 16.66 -11.76
C VAL A 489 -10.42 15.40 -11.20
N THR A 490 -10.12 15.03 -9.95
CA THR A 490 -10.76 13.87 -9.28
C THR A 490 -12.26 14.06 -9.13
N LYS A 491 -12.75 15.28 -8.85
CA LYS A 491 -14.19 15.59 -8.80
C LYS A 491 -14.83 15.52 -10.18
N GLU A 492 -14.23 16.12 -11.21
CA GLU A 492 -14.73 16.05 -12.58
C GLU A 492 -14.83 14.60 -13.10
N LEU A 493 -13.85 13.75 -12.76
CA LEU A 493 -13.89 12.32 -13.09
C LEU A 493 -14.97 11.58 -12.31
N GLY A 494 -15.18 11.89 -11.03
CA GLY A 494 -16.28 11.35 -10.23
C GLY A 494 -17.66 11.76 -10.77
N GLU A 495 -17.83 13.01 -11.19
CA GLU A 495 -19.07 13.51 -11.81
C GLU A 495 -19.35 12.83 -13.16
N ARG A 496 -18.32 12.62 -14.00
CA ARG A 496 -18.45 11.86 -15.26
C ARG A 496 -18.76 10.38 -15.05
N LEU A 497 -18.17 9.76 -14.02
CA LEU A 497 -18.51 8.38 -13.64
C LEU A 497 -19.96 8.27 -13.16
N GLY A 498 -20.42 9.23 -12.34
CA GLY A 498 -21.82 9.30 -11.92
C GLY A 498 -22.79 9.43 -13.10
N GLN A 499 -22.49 10.30 -14.08
CA GLN A 499 -23.25 10.43 -15.31
C GLN A 499 -23.31 9.12 -16.11
N GLN A 500 -22.18 8.41 -16.24
CA GLN A 500 -22.14 7.10 -16.91
C GLN A 500 -22.89 6.00 -16.14
N GLU A 501 -22.89 6.03 -14.81
CA GLU A 501 -23.72 5.12 -13.98
C GLU A 501 -25.23 5.42 -14.09
N GLU A 502 -25.61 6.68 -14.30
CA GLU A 502 -26.98 7.09 -14.58
C GLU A 502 -27.41 6.67 -15.99
N GLU A 503 -26.62 6.95 -17.03
CA GLU A 503 -26.86 6.47 -18.41
C GLU A 503 -26.99 4.94 -18.47
N LEU A 504 -26.11 4.19 -17.79
CA LEU A 504 -26.17 2.72 -17.72
C LEU A 504 -27.38 2.21 -16.91
N ARG A 505 -27.92 3.01 -15.99
CA ARG A 505 -29.16 2.67 -15.26
C ARG A 505 -30.38 2.91 -16.13
N GLU A 506 -30.46 4.06 -16.82
CA GLU A 506 -31.54 4.33 -17.79
C GLU A 506 -31.57 3.29 -18.92
N LEU A 507 -30.42 2.88 -19.44
CA LEU A 507 -30.34 1.84 -20.47
C LEU A 507 -30.81 0.46 -19.97
N ARG A 508 -30.58 0.12 -18.70
CA ARG A 508 -31.10 -1.11 -18.08
C ARG A 508 -32.61 -1.05 -17.88
N ASP A 509 -33.16 0.08 -17.46
CA ASP A 509 -34.61 0.25 -17.31
C ASP A 509 -35.32 0.24 -18.67
N GLN A 510 -34.68 0.81 -19.71
CA GLN A 510 -35.12 0.70 -21.10
C GLN A 510 -35.07 -0.75 -21.62
N LEU A 511 -34.03 -1.52 -21.26
CA LEU A 511 -33.95 -2.94 -21.61
C LEU A 511 -35.06 -3.76 -20.91
N ALA A 512 -35.23 -3.62 -19.60
CA ALA A 512 -36.24 -4.34 -18.82
C ALA A 512 -37.68 -4.03 -19.31
N THR A 513 -37.97 -2.78 -19.67
CA THR A 513 -39.27 -2.43 -20.27
C THR A 513 -39.45 -2.99 -21.69
N LYS A 514 -38.37 -3.22 -22.45
CA LYS A 514 -38.41 -3.91 -23.74
C LYS A 514 -38.57 -5.43 -23.60
N GLU A 515 -37.89 -6.04 -22.65
CA GLU A 515 -38.06 -7.46 -22.31
C GLU A 515 -39.50 -7.75 -21.87
N GLY A 516 -40.09 -6.90 -21.03
CA GLY A 516 -41.51 -7.00 -20.66
C GLY A 516 -42.47 -6.83 -21.84
N GLN A 517 -42.14 -6.00 -22.83
CA GLN A 517 -42.90 -5.87 -24.08
C GLN A 517 -42.80 -7.14 -24.95
N VAL A 518 -41.62 -7.76 -25.05
CA VAL A 518 -41.41 -9.02 -25.78
C VAL A 518 -42.17 -10.16 -25.10
N GLN A 519 -42.02 -10.34 -23.78
CA GLN A 519 -42.76 -11.37 -23.03
C GLN A 519 -44.28 -11.21 -23.14
N GLY A 520 -44.79 -9.97 -23.17
CA GLY A 520 -46.21 -9.69 -23.43
C GLY A 520 -46.67 -10.14 -24.82
N LEU A 521 -45.87 -9.92 -25.86
CA LEU A 521 -46.14 -10.38 -27.23
C LEU A 521 -46.04 -11.91 -27.35
N GLU A 522 -45.07 -12.54 -26.69
CA GLU A 522 -44.92 -14.00 -26.64
C GLU A 522 -46.11 -14.67 -25.95
N GLN A 523 -46.61 -14.10 -24.85
CA GLN A 523 -47.82 -14.59 -24.17
C GLN A 523 -49.08 -14.45 -25.04
N LEU A 524 -49.22 -13.32 -25.76
CA LEU A 524 -50.32 -13.13 -26.73
C LEU A 524 -50.23 -14.14 -27.88
N SER A 525 -49.05 -14.29 -28.50
CA SER A 525 -48.85 -15.24 -29.58
C SER A 525 -49.07 -16.69 -29.13
N SER A 526 -48.61 -17.07 -27.92
CA SER A 526 -48.86 -18.40 -27.33
C SER A 526 -50.36 -18.66 -27.13
N ARG A 527 -51.11 -17.65 -26.69
CA ARG A 527 -52.57 -17.71 -26.55
C ARG A 527 -53.27 -17.85 -27.91
N GLU A 528 -52.81 -17.13 -28.93
CA GLU A 528 -53.34 -17.24 -30.30
C GLU A 528 -53.06 -18.63 -30.90
N HIS A 529 -51.84 -19.16 -30.77
CA HIS A 529 -51.50 -20.52 -31.20
C HIS A 529 -52.37 -21.57 -30.50
N TYR A 530 -52.60 -21.44 -29.19
CA TYR A 530 -53.49 -22.34 -28.45
C TYR A 530 -54.94 -22.27 -28.95
N GLN A 531 -55.46 -21.07 -29.22
CA GLN A 531 -56.80 -20.89 -29.81
C GLN A 531 -56.88 -21.46 -31.23
N GLN A 532 -55.86 -21.26 -32.06
CA GLN A 532 -55.78 -21.84 -33.41
C GLN A 532 -55.72 -23.38 -33.36
N SER A 533 -54.98 -23.97 -32.42
CA SER A 533 -54.96 -25.43 -32.23
C SER A 533 -56.34 -25.96 -31.88
N GLN A 534 -57.04 -25.37 -30.90
CA GLN A 534 -58.40 -25.79 -30.55
C GLN A 534 -59.38 -25.68 -31.73
N LEU A 535 -59.24 -24.66 -32.58
CA LEU A 535 -60.04 -24.52 -33.80
C LEU A 535 -59.69 -25.60 -34.84
N ALA A 536 -58.41 -25.88 -35.04
CA ALA A 536 -57.95 -26.95 -35.93
C ALA A 536 -58.42 -28.35 -35.46
N ASP A 537 -58.43 -28.61 -34.16
CA ASP A 537 -58.94 -29.85 -33.56
C ASP A 537 -60.45 -30.02 -33.78
N ARG A 538 -61.23 -28.94 -33.60
CA ARG A 538 -62.66 -28.93 -33.92
C ARG A 538 -62.91 -29.16 -35.41
N VAL A 539 -62.14 -28.53 -36.30
CA VAL A 539 -62.24 -28.75 -37.76
C VAL A 539 -61.91 -30.20 -38.12
N ARG A 540 -60.86 -30.79 -37.54
CA ARG A 540 -60.52 -32.21 -37.73
C ARG A 540 -61.64 -33.15 -37.26
N HIS A 541 -62.26 -32.86 -36.11
CA HIS A 541 -63.42 -33.62 -35.62
C HIS A 541 -64.61 -33.53 -36.58
N TYR A 542 -64.96 -32.33 -37.07
CA TYR A 542 -66.06 -32.18 -38.03
C TYR A 542 -65.75 -32.85 -39.37
N GLN A 543 -64.51 -32.81 -39.86
CA GLN A 543 -64.10 -33.52 -41.08
C GLN A 543 -64.26 -35.04 -40.94
N ALA A 544 -63.82 -35.63 -39.83
CA ALA A 544 -64.01 -37.05 -39.55
C ALA A 544 -65.51 -37.42 -39.42
N GLN A 545 -66.32 -36.54 -38.83
CA GLN A 545 -67.77 -36.73 -38.72
C GLN A 545 -68.46 -36.66 -40.10
N CYS A 546 -68.04 -35.76 -40.99
CA CYS A 546 -68.52 -35.72 -42.37
C CYS A 546 -68.17 -37.00 -43.13
N GLN A 547 -66.92 -37.48 -43.05
CA GLN A 547 -66.49 -38.73 -43.68
C GLN A 547 -67.32 -39.94 -43.19
N LEU A 548 -67.56 -40.05 -41.88
CA LEU A 548 -68.43 -41.10 -41.33
C LEU A 548 -69.87 -40.98 -41.85
N THR A 549 -70.38 -39.75 -41.98
CA THR A 549 -71.74 -39.50 -42.51
C THR A 549 -71.83 -39.87 -44.00
N GLU A 550 -70.80 -39.59 -44.79
CA GLU A 550 -70.69 -40.00 -46.21
C GLU A 550 -70.65 -41.52 -46.36
N ILE A 551 -69.88 -42.23 -45.53
CA ILE A 551 -69.85 -43.71 -45.50
C ILE A 551 -71.24 -44.27 -45.18
N LEU A 552 -71.88 -43.79 -44.12
CA LEU A 552 -73.23 -44.25 -43.73
C LEU A 552 -74.29 -43.95 -44.81
N GLN A 553 -74.16 -42.84 -45.54
CA GLN A 553 -75.03 -42.56 -46.69
C GLN A 553 -74.76 -43.50 -47.87
N GLN A 554 -73.50 -43.86 -48.14
CA GLN A 554 -73.16 -44.86 -49.17
C GLN A 554 -73.68 -46.25 -48.80
N GLU A 555 -73.54 -46.68 -47.54
CA GLU A 555 -74.08 -47.95 -47.05
C GLU A 555 -75.61 -47.98 -47.12
N LEU A 556 -76.28 -46.89 -46.72
CA LEU A 556 -77.73 -46.75 -46.84
C LEU A 556 -78.18 -46.80 -48.31
N ALA A 557 -77.49 -46.12 -49.23
CA ALA A 557 -77.80 -46.16 -50.65
C ALA A 557 -77.59 -47.56 -51.25
N GLN A 558 -76.53 -48.28 -50.84
CA GLN A 558 -76.31 -49.67 -51.22
C GLN A 558 -77.42 -50.59 -50.68
N ALA A 559 -77.84 -50.41 -49.42
CA ALA A 559 -78.94 -51.15 -48.82
C ALA A 559 -80.26 -50.90 -49.57
N GLN A 560 -80.58 -49.63 -49.87
CA GLN A 560 -81.74 -49.25 -50.69
C GLN A 560 -81.69 -49.86 -52.09
N ALA A 561 -80.52 -49.87 -52.75
CA ALA A 561 -80.34 -50.52 -54.05
C ALA A 561 -80.57 -52.05 -53.99
N ARG A 562 -80.07 -52.72 -52.95
CA ARG A 562 -80.35 -54.15 -52.69
C ARG A 562 -81.83 -54.41 -52.44
N THR A 563 -82.49 -53.59 -51.61
CA THR A 563 -83.94 -53.68 -51.37
C THR A 563 -84.74 -53.46 -52.65
N ASN A 564 -84.39 -52.48 -53.47
CA ASN A 564 -85.05 -52.23 -54.75
C ASN A 564 -84.88 -53.42 -55.73
N ALA A 565 -83.70 -54.04 -55.77
CA ALA A 565 -83.46 -55.26 -56.55
C ALA A 565 -84.27 -56.46 -56.03
N LEU A 566 -84.40 -56.62 -54.71
CA LEU A 566 -85.26 -57.65 -54.11
C LEU A 566 -86.75 -57.36 -54.35
N VAL A 567 -87.16 -56.09 -54.43
CA VAL A 567 -88.53 -55.67 -54.74
C VAL A 567 -88.87 -55.90 -56.22
N THR A 568 -87.96 -55.61 -57.16
CA THR A 568 -88.19 -55.94 -58.58
C THR A 568 -88.23 -57.45 -58.79
N GLN A 569 -87.30 -58.21 -58.20
CA GLN A 569 -87.35 -59.68 -58.18
C GLN A 569 -88.67 -60.21 -57.59
N ASN A 570 -89.15 -59.65 -56.47
CA ASN A 570 -90.47 -60.00 -55.93
C ASN A 570 -91.63 -59.64 -56.87
N SER A 571 -91.53 -58.53 -57.62
CA SER A 571 -92.54 -58.14 -58.60
C SER A 571 -92.57 -59.10 -59.80
N ASP A 572 -91.40 -59.58 -60.25
CA ASP A 572 -91.29 -60.51 -61.37
C ASP A 572 -91.64 -61.95 -60.96
N LEU A 573 -91.29 -62.36 -59.72
CA LEU A 573 -91.81 -63.58 -59.11
C LEU A 573 -93.35 -63.53 -58.96
N ARG A 574 -93.92 -62.38 -58.58
CA ARG A 574 -95.38 -62.20 -58.54
C ARG A 574 -96.03 -62.24 -59.93
N LYS A 575 -95.39 -61.70 -60.98
CA LYS A 575 -95.85 -61.87 -62.38
C LYS A 575 -95.80 -63.33 -62.80
N ALA A 576 -94.67 -64.02 -62.59
CA ALA A 576 -94.52 -65.43 -62.93
C ALA A 576 -95.49 -66.33 -62.14
N LEU A 577 -95.79 -66.01 -60.88
CA LEU A 577 -96.83 -66.68 -60.09
C LEU A 577 -98.24 -66.35 -60.61
N ALA A 578 -98.51 -65.12 -61.06
CA ALA A 578 -99.79 -64.75 -61.65
C ALA A 578 -100.01 -65.44 -63.01
N GLU A 579 -99.00 -65.48 -63.89
CA GLU A 579 -99.01 -66.22 -65.17
C GLU A 579 -99.22 -67.72 -64.94
N ARG A 580 -98.53 -68.29 -63.93
CA ARG A 580 -98.66 -69.70 -63.56
C ARG A 580 -99.97 -70.01 -62.84
N ALA A 581 -100.59 -69.04 -62.18
CA ALA A 581 -101.95 -69.13 -61.66
C ALA A 581 -102.99 -69.01 -62.78
N GLN A 582 -102.76 -68.15 -63.78
CA GLN A 582 -103.59 -68.06 -65.00
C GLN A 582 -103.62 -69.41 -65.72
N MET A 583 -102.45 -70.07 -65.88
CA MET A 583 -102.35 -71.44 -66.40
C MET A 583 -102.97 -72.51 -65.50
N ALA A 584 -103.20 -72.24 -64.21
CA ALA A 584 -103.85 -73.15 -63.27
C ALA A 584 -105.38 -72.97 -63.21
N VAL A 585 -105.92 -71.86 -63.73
CA VAL A 585 -107.37 -71.63 -63.81
C VAL A 585 -108.01 -72.44 -64.94
N ASP A 586 -107.28 -72.75 -66.01
CA ASP A 586 -107.76 -73.58 -67.14
C ASP A 586 -107.65 -75.11 -66.90
N VAL A 587 -107.10 -75.57 -65.75
CA VAL A 587 -107.02 -77.00 -65.40
C VAL A 587 -107.49 -77.23 -63.95
N GLN A 588 -108.76 -77.62 -63.83
CA GLN A 588 -109.47 -77.72 -62.55
C GLN A 588 -109.06 -78.97 -61.72
N GLU A 589 -108.93 -78.75 -60.41
CA GLU A 589 -108.94 -79.77 -59.33
C GLU A 589 -107.91 -80.92 -59.36
N LYS A 590 -106.66 -80.61 -58.94
CA LYS A 590 -105.88 -81.38 -57.95
C LYS A 590 -104.51 -80.74 -57.68
N ASP A 591 -104.30 -80.21 -56.47
CA ASP A 591 -102.98 -80.12 -55.81
C ASP A 591 -103.07 -79.53 -54.39
N SER A 592 -103.63 -80.29 -53.44
CA SER A 592 -103.70 -79.86 -52.03
C SER A 592 -102.31 -79.65 -51.40
N SER A 593 -101.30 -80.40 -51.85
CA SER A 593 -99.92 -80.31 -51.35
C SER A 593 -99.31 -78.92 -51.55
N LYS A 594 -99.54 -78.27 -52.70
CA LYS A 594 -98.96 -76.94 -52.99
C LYS A 594 -99.47 -75.85 -52.03
N VAL A 595 -100.68 -76.01 -51.50
CA VAL A 595 -101.21 -75.14 -50.45
C VAL A 595 -100.51 -75.42 -49.12
N HIS A 596 -100.26 -76.69 -48.79
CA HIS A 596 -99.55 -77.07 -47.58
C HIS A 596 -98.07 -76.61 -47.59
N ASP A 597 -97.40 -76.70 -48.74
CA ASP A 597 -96.02 -76.20 -48.93
C ASP A 597 -95.95 -74.68 -48.77
N LEU A 598 -96.95 -73.95 -49.31
CA LEU A 598 -97.05 -72.49 -49.16
C LEU A 598 -97.36 -72.08 -47.71
N VAL A 599 -98.20 -72.82 -47.00
CA VAL A 599 -98.46 -72.61 -45.57
C VAL A 599 -97.20 -72.92 -44.73
N GLY A 600 -96.42 -73.94 -45.09
CA GLY A 600 -95.12 -74.22 -44.46
C GLY A 600 -94.12 -73.08 -44.67
N SER A 601 -94.00 -72.58 -45.90
CA SER A 601 -93.17 -71.42 -46.27
C SER A 601 -93.57 -70.14 -45.51
N LEU A 602 -94.88 -69.86 -45.43
CA LEU A 602 -95.40 -68.72 -44.67
C LEU A 602 -95.16 -68.90 -43.16
N SER A 603 -95.33 -70.10 -42.61
CA SER A 603 -95.04 -70.38 -41.20
C SER A 603 -93.55 -70.22 -40.86
N ALA A 604 -92.65 -70.60 -41.77
CA ALA A 604 -91.21 -70.38 -41.63
C ALA A 604 -90.86 -68.87 -41.71
N SER A 605 -91.50 -68.13 -42.62
CA SER A 605 -91.32 -66.67 -42.72
C SER A 605 -91.86 -65.94 -41.49
N VAL A 606 -92.97 -66.39 -40.90
CA VAL A 606 -93.48 -65.88 -39.61
C VAL A 606 -92.47 -66.17 -38.50
N GLN A 607 -92.01 -67.42 -38.34
CA GLN A 607 -91.00 -67.77 -37.34
C GLN A 607 -89.71 -66.94 -37.48
N GLN A 608 -89.26 -66.64 -38.70
CA GLN A 608 -88.10 -65.78 -38.91
C GLN A 608 -88.39 -64.32 -38.53
N LEU A 609 -89.56 -63.77 -38.86
CA LEU A 609 -89.95 -62.42 -38.42
C LEU A 609 -90.14 -62.31 -36.90
N GLU A 610 -90.54 -63.39 -36.23
CA GLU A 610 -90.56 -63.48 -34.76
C GLU A 610 -89.13 -63.50 -34.18
N LEU A 611 -88.20 -64.19 -34.83
CA LEU A 611 -86.78 -64.22 -34.45
C LEU A 611 -86.10 -62.85 -34.66
N GLU A 612 -86.43 -62.15 -35.76
CA GLU A 612 -85.97 -60.79 -36.03
C GLU A 612 -86.60 -59.76 -35.06
N ARG A 613 -87.89 -59.93 -34.70
CA ARG A 613 -88.53 -59.17 -33.61
C ARG A 613 -87.79 -59.37 -32.29
N ASP A 614 -87.49 -60.61 -31.91
CA ASP A 614 -86.89 -60.91 -30.61
C ASP A 614 -85.43 -60.44 -30.55
N GLN A 615 -84.69 -60.46 -31.66
CA GLN A 615 -83.38 -59.80 -31.77
C GLN A 615 -83.47 -58.28 -31.58
N LEU A 616 -84.48 -57.61 -32.18
CA LEU A 616 -84.69 -56.17 -31.99
C LEU A 616 -85.12 -55.82 -30.55
N VAL A 617 -85.89 -56.68 -29.88
CA VAL A 617 -86.20 -56.54 -28.45
C VAL A 617 -84.93 -56.69 -27.61
N HIS A 618 -84.09 -57.69 -27.90
CA HIS A 618 -82.81 -57.88 -27.21
C HIS A 618 -81.88 -56.66 -27.36
N GLN A 619 -81.78 -56.08 -28.57
CA GLN A 619 -81.01 -54.86 -28.82
C GLN A 619 -81.58 -53.63 -28.08
N LEU A 620 -82.90 -53.54 -27.89
CA LEU A 620 -83.52 -52.48 -27.11
C LEU A 620 -83.28 -52.62 -25.60
N ASP A 621 -83.24 -53.85 -25.08
CA ASP A 621 -82.89 -54.10 -23.68
C ASP A 621 -81.36 -54.00 -23.43
N GLU A 622 -80.53 -54.28 -24.42
CA GLU A 622 -79.10 -53.91 -24.41
C GLU A 622 -78.91 -52.38 -24.40
N GLN A 623 -79.67 -51.61 -25.20
CA GLN A 623 -79.62 -50.14 -25.13
C GLN A 623 -80.21 -49.57 -23.82
N ARG A 624 -81.19 -50.25 -23.20
CA ARG A 624 -81.70 -49.88 -21.86
C ARG A 624 -80.65 -50.12 -20.79
N THR A 625 -80.06 -51.32 -20.74
CA THR A 625 -79.00 -51.64 -19.76
C THR A 625 -77.75 -50.76 -19.96
N GLN A 626 -77.41 -50.38 -21.20
CA GLN A 626 -76.39 -49.35 -21.46
C GLN A 626 -76.79 -47.96 -20.94
N ARG A 627 -78.06 -47.53 -21.10
CA ARG A 627 -78.55 -46.27 -20.53
C ARG A 627 -78.61 -46.30 -19.00
N GLU A 628 -78.98 -47.42 -18.40
CA GLU A 628 -79.01 -47.62 -16.95
C GLU A 628 -77.59 -47.62 -16.39
N ALA A 629 -76.62 -48.27 -17.06
CA ALA A 629 -75.21 -48.19 -16.70
C ALA A 629 -74.65 -46.76 -16.80
N LEU A 630 -74.98 -46.01 -17.87
CA LEU A 630 -74.61 -44.59 -18.00
C LEU A 630 -75.29 -43.71 -16.93
N GLN A 631 -76.52 -44.00 -16.54
CA GLN A 631 -77.19 -43.33 -15.42
C GLN A 631 -76.54 -43.69 -14.07
N HIS A 632 -76.09 -44.94 -13.89
CA HIS A 632 -75.35 -45.37 -12.69
C HIS A 632 -74.00 -44.67 -12.60
N GLN A 633 -73.25 -44.58 -13.72
CA GLN A 633 -72.01 -43.82 -13.81
C GLN A 633 -72.22 -42.32 -13.54
N LEU A 634 -73.31 -41.71 -14.00
CA LEU A 634 -73.66 -40.32 -13.67
C LEU A 634 -74.07 -40.13 -12.21
N LEU A 635 -74.63 -41.16 -11.56
CA LEU A 635 -74.89 -41.18 -10.11
C LEU A 635 -73.61 -41.37 -9.29
N GLU A 636 -72.67 -42.20 -9.77
CA GLU A 636 -71.34 -42.38 -9.19
C GLU A 636 -70.48 -41.12 -9.32
N PHE A 637 -70.51 -40.43 -10.47
CA PHE A 637 -69.87 -39.13 -10.63
C PHE A 637 -70.44 -38.09 -9.65
N LYS A 638 -71.77 -38.03 -9.48
CA LYS A 638 -72.38 -37.13 -8.48
C LYS A 638 -72.04 -37.50 -7.04
N LYS A 639 -71.99 -38.79 -6.70
CA LYS A 639 -71.48 -39.22 -5.39
C LYS A 639 -70.03 -38.81 -5.19
N SER A 640 -69.17 -38.96 -6.19
CA SER A 640 -67.77 -38.51 -6.09
C SER A 640 -67.63 -37.00 -5.92
N GLU A 641 -68.58 -36.21 -6.44
CA GLU A 641 -68.67 -34.75 -6.28
C GLU A 641 -69.13 -34.35 -4.86
N GLU A 642 -70.04 -35.12 -4.25
CA GLU A 642 -70.48 -34.96 -2.84
C GLU A 642 -69.45 -35.50 -1.83
N GLU A 643 -68.73 -36.58 -2.16
CA GLU A 643 -67.65 -37.18 -1.37
C GLU A 643 -66.41 -36.26 -1.31
N PHE A 644 -66.11 -35.55 -2.40
CA PHE A 644 -65.01 -34.57 -2.47
C PHE A 644 -65.24 -33.33 -1.57
N LEU A 645 -66.47 -33.08 -1.14
CA LEU A 645 -66.83 -32.01 -0.21
C LEU A 645 -66.94 -32.49 1.26
N SER A 646 -66.68 -33.76 1.54
CA SER A 646 -66.80 -34.36 2.88
C SER A 646 -65.53 -35.07 3.38
N HIS A 647 -64.60 -35.42 2.50
CA HIS A 647 -63.33 -36.09 2.88
C HIS A 647 -62.19 -35.11 3.25
N GLU A 648 -62.28 -34.45 4.42
CA GLU A 648 -61.06 -34.04 5.16
C GLU A 648 -60.48 -35.20 5.98
N GLN A 649 -61.22 -36.31 6.14
CA GLN A 649 -60.84 -37.45 7.00
C GLN A 649 -61.30 -38.80 6.40
N GLU A 650 -60.59 -39.34 5.39
CA GLU A 650 -60.29 -40.78 5.25
C GLU A 650 -59.36 -41.06 4.03
N GLU A 651 -59.06 -42.33 3.75
CA GLU A 651 -57.80 -42.78 3.12
C GLU A 651 -57.54 -42.31 1.67
N MET A 652 -56.29 -41.92 1.40
CA MET A 652 -55.85 -41.48 0.07
C MET A 652 -55.88 -42.63 -0.94
N THR A 653 -56.73 -42.53 -1.98
CA THR A 653 -56.85 -43.58 -3.00
C THR A 653 -55.52 -43.83 -3.73
N ARG A 654 -55.28 -45.09 -4.14
CA ARG A 654 -54.02 -45.53 -4.75
C ARG A 654 -53.65 -44.75 -6.02
N GLU A 655 -54.63 -44.26 -6.77
CA GLU A 655 -54.42 -43.36 -7.91
C GLU A 655 -54.11 -41.92 -7.51
N GLY A 656 -54.76 -41.39 -6.47
CA GLY A 656 -54.45 -40.08 -5.89
C GLY A 656 -53.00 -40.03 -5.42
N TYR A 657 -52.57 -41.06 -4.68
CA TYR A 657 -51.18 -41.25 -4.28
C TYR A 657 -50.24 -41.34 -5.49
N ALA A 658 -50.61 -42.06 -6.56
CA ALA A 658 -49.79 -42.16 -7.77
C ALA A 658 -49.72 -40.82 -8.57
N LYS A 659 -50.76 -39.99 -8.55
CA LYS A 659 -50.75 -38.64 -9.14
C LYS A 659 -49.87 -37.70 -8.31
N MET A 660 -50.05 -37.69 -6.99
CA MET A 660 -49.22 -36.92 -6.04
C MET A 660 -47.74 -37.32 -6.14
N LYS A 661 -47.43 -38.62 -6.20
CA LYS A 661 -46.06 -39.11 -6.35
C LYS A 661 -45.40 -38.63 -7.65
N ARG A 662 -46.09 -38.64 -8.79
CA ARG A 662 -45.55 -38.07 -10.05
C ARG A 662 -45.33 -36.56 -9.94
N ALA A 663 -46.24 -35.83 -9.30
CA ALA A 663 -46.08 -34.39 -9.07
C ALA A 663 -44.88 -34.08 -8.17
N MET A 664 -44.69 -34.86 -7.10
CA MET A 664 -43.49 -34.75 -6.25
C MET A 664 -42.21 -35.10 -7.00
N GLN A 665 -42.19 -36.15 -7.84
CA GLN A 665 -41.00 -36.49 -8.65
C GLN A 665 -40.69 -35.37 -9.66
N GLN A 666 -41.68 -34.82 -10.36
CA GLN A 666 -41.48 -33.68 -11.27
C GLN A 666 -40.99 -32.41 -10.54
N LEU A 667 -41.37 -32.23 -9.27
CA LEU A 667 -40.87 -31.16 -8.43
C LEU A 667 -39.44 -31.43 -7.93
N GLU A 668 -39.14 -32.67 -7.55
CA GLU A 668 -37.82 -33.15 -7.13
C GLU A 668 -36.79 -33.03 -8.27
N ASP A 669 -37.14 -33.47 -9.47
CA ASP A 669 -36.30 -33.40 -10.67
C ASP A 669 -36.05 -31.94 -11.09
N ARG A 670 -37.04 -31.05 -10.92
CA ARG A 670 -36.85 -29.60 -11.10
C ARG A 670 -35.93 -29.00 -10.04
N PHE A 671 -36.09 -29.39 -8.77
CA PHE A 671 -35.19 -28.93 -7.70
C PHE A 671 -33.76 -29.41 -7.90
N LYS A 672 -33.53 -30.66 -8.38
CA LYS A 672 -32.20 -31.15 -8.78
C LYS A 672 -31.62 -30.29 -9.90
N ALA A 673 -32.35 -30.13 -11.01
CA ALA A 673 -31.87 -29.31 -12.14
C ALA A 673 -31.56 -27.85 -11.75
N THR A 674 -32.33 -27.26 -10.82
CA THR A 674 -32.04 -25.91 -10.33
C THR A 674 -30.85 -25.88 -9.37
N MET A 675 -30.66 -26.92 -8.55
CA MET A 675 -29.48 -27.06 -7.69
C MET A 675 -28.19 -27.33 -8.50
N GLU A 676 -28.27 -28.12 -9.56
CA GLU A 676 -27.19 -28.33 -10.53
C GLU A 676 -26.81 -27.01 -11.21
N GLN A 677 -27.79 -26.24 -11.70
CA GLN A 677 -27.55 -24.89 -12.24
C GLN A 677 -26.95 -23.92 -11.20
N ILE A 678 -27.35 -24.00 -9.93
CA ILE A 678 -26.77 -23.20 -8.85
C ILE A 678 -25.32 -23.63 -8.54
N ALA A 679 -25.00 -24.92 -8.65
CA ALA A 679 -23.63 -25.43 -8.53
C ALA A 679 -22.76 -24.96 -9.72
N ASP A 680 -23.23 -25.14 -10.96
CA ASP A 680 -22.55 -24.67 -12.17
C ASP A 680 -22.25 -23.16 -12.11
N LEU A 681 -23.23 -22.34 -11.68
CA LEU A 681 -23.07 -20.90 -11.52
C LEU A 681 -22.15 -20.54 -10.34
N SER A 682 -22.14 -21.33 -9.26
CA SER A 682 -21.19 -21.20 -8.14
C SER A 682 -19.76 -21.48 -8.57
N ASP A 683 -19.54 -22.49 -9.40
CA ASP A 683 -18.21 -22.88 -9.86
C ASP A 683 -17.70 -21.94 -10.96
N GLN A 684 -18.57 -21.48 -11.87
CA GLN A 684 -18.26 -20.37 -12.79
C GLN A 684 -17.91 -19.09 -12.03
N LYS A 685 -18.65 -18.77 -10.95
CA LYS A 685 -18.32 -17.63 -10.07
C LYS A 685 -16.93 -17.78 -9.44
N GLN A 686 -16.60 -18.95 -8.88
CA GLN A 686 -15.29 -19.21 -8.30
C GLN A 686 -14.17 -19.10 -9.34
N GLN A 687 -14.38 -19.59 -10.56
CA GLN A 687 -13.43 -19.45 -11.67
C GLN A 687 -13.21 -17.96 -12.04
N LEU A 688 -14.28 -17.16 -12.07
CA LEU A 688 -14.19 -15.71 -12.31
C LEU A 688 -13.50 -14.97 -11.14
N GLU A 689 -13.78 -15.32 -9.89
CA GLU A 689 -13.10 -14.75 -8.72
C GLU A 689 -11.60 -15.09 -8.71
N HIS A 690 -11.22 -16.30 -9.12
CA HIS A 690 -9.81 -16.67 -9.33
C HIS A 690 -9.16 -15.89 -10.48
N LEU A 691 -9.85 -15.72 -11.62
CA LEU A 691 -9.35 -14.94 -12.75
C LEU A 691 -9.17 -13.46 -12.39
N VAL A 692 -10.12 -12.85 -11.68
CA VAL A 692 -9.98 -11.48 -11.15
C VAL A 692 -8.80 -11.37 -10.20
N THR A 693 -8.60 -12.34 -9.31
CA THR A 693 -7.44 -12.38 -8.40
C THR A 693 -6.11 -12.46 -9.17
N GLN A 694 -6.04 -13.26 -10.25
CA GLN A 694 -4.87 -13.34 -11.12
C GLN A 694 -4.62 -12.00 -11.85
N LEU A 695 -5.64 -11.44 -12.51
CA LEU A 695 -5.55 -10.18 -13.24
C LEU A 695 -5.16 -9.01 -12.32
N GLN A 696 -5.59 -9.04 -11.06
CA GLN A 696 -5.16 -8.07 -10.06
C GLN A 696 -3.65 -8.21 -9.74
N GLY A 697 -3.14 -9.42 -9.52
CA GLY A 697 -1.70 -9.65 -9.32
C GLY A 697 -0.85 -9.31 -10.56
N GLU A 698 -1.37 -9.54 -11.76
CA GLU A 698 -0.74 -9.07 -13.01
C GLU A 698 -0.73 -7.54 -13.09
N THR A 699 -1.80 -6.87 -12.67
CA THR A 699 -1.91 -5.40 -12.62
C THR A 699 -0.95 -4.79 -11.60
N ASP A 700 -0.84 -5.38 -10.40
CA ASP A 700 0.13 -4.97 -9.37
C ASP A 700 1.58 -5.13 -9.89
N THR A 701 1.86 -6.24 -10.59
CA THR A 701 3.17 -6.47 -11.24
C THR A 701 3.47 -5.41 -12.32
N ILE A 702 2.46 -5.01 -13.11
CA ILE A 702 2.59 -3.94 -14.11
C ILE A 702 2.83 -2.58 -13.43
N ALA A 703 2.20 -2.31 -12.28
CA ALA A 703 2.44 -1.09 -11.51
C ALA A 703 3.90 -1.01 -10.99
N ASP A 704 4.45 -2.12 -10.49
CA ASP A 704 5.87 -2.22 -10.12
C ASP A 704 6.80 -1.97 -11.32
N TYR A 705 6.52 -2.53 -12.49
CA TYR A 705 7.28 -2.24 -13.72
C TYR A 705 7.21 -0.76 -14.11
N ILE A 706 6.04 -0.11 -13.97
CA ILE A 706 5.89 1.33 -14.22
C ILE A 706 6.71 2.14 -13.22
N ALA A 707 6.68 1.80 -11.93
CA ALA A 707 7.47 2.47 -10.89
C ALA A 707 8.98 2.33 -11.14
N LEU A 708 9.46 1.12 -11.44
CA LEU A 708 10.86 0.85 -11.79
C LEU A 708 11.29 1.64 -13.03
N TYR A 709 10.46 1.68 -14.08
CA TYR A 709 10.73 2.45 -15.29
C TYR A 709 10.76 3.97 -15.03
N GLN A 710 9.86 4.49 -14.19
CA GLN A 710 9.88 5.89 -13.78
C GLN A 710 11.16 6.25 -13.02
N VAL A 711 11.60 5.41 -12.07
CA VAL A 711 12.86 5.57 -11.33
C VAL A 711 14.06 5.52 -12.27
N GLN A 712 14.14 4.52 -13.15
CA GLN A 712 15.22 4.40 -14.15
C GLN A 712 15.27 5.62 -15.08
N ARG A 713 14.12 6.09 -15.57
CA ARG A 713 13.99 7.30 -16.40
C ARG A 713 14.26 8.59 -15.60
N GLY A 714 14.12 8.57 -14.27
CA GLY A 714 14.59 9.62 -13.37
C GLY A 714 16.12 9.68 -13.29
N ILE A 715 16.76 8.54 -13.03
CA ILE A 715 18.22 8.40 -12.99
C ILE A 715 18.85 8.82 -14.32
N MET A 716 18.27 8.41 -15.46
CA MET A 716 18.78 8.80 -16.79
C MET A 716 18.61 10.30 -17.06
N ARG A 717 17.51 10.94 -16.60
CA ARG A 717 17.36 12.41 -16.66
C ARG A 717 18.39 13.13 -15.79
N LYS A 718 18.67 12.64 -14.58
CA LYS A 718 19.70 13.23 -13.71
C LYS A 718 21.09 13.13 -14.34
N ARG A 719 21.45 11.97 -14.90
CA ARG A 719 22.71 11.77 -15.65
C ARG A 719 22.82 12.56 -16.96
N ALA A 720 21.70 13.00 -17.53
CA ALA A 720 21.69 13.91 -18.67
C ALA A 720 21.99 15.34 -18.17
N ALA A 721 21.24 15.83 -17.18
CA ALA A 721 21.48 17.14 -16.56
C ALA A 721 22.93 17.28 -16.03
N GLU A 722 23.45 16.29 -15.32
CA GLU A 722 24.84 16.26 -14.82
C GLU A 722 25.89 16.36 -15.96
N LYS A 723 25.56 15.91 -17.19
CA LYS A 723 26.41 16.07 -18.38
C LYS A 723 26.21 17.42 -19.04
N ASP A 724 24.97 17.90 -19.15
CA ASP A 724 24.64 19.18 -19.77
C ASP A 724 25.19 20.34 -18.93
N ASP A 725 25.19 20.22 -17.60
CA ASP A 725 25.85 21.13 -16.66
C ASP A 725 27.37 21.13 -16.86
N TYR A 726 27.99 19.95 -16.98
CA TYR A 726 29.44 19.81 -17.23
C TYR A 726 29.86 20.36 -18.60
N ILE A 727 29.07 20.12 -19.64
CA ILE A 727 29.25 20.71 -20.99
C ILE A 727 29.08 22.24 -20.92
N SER A 728 28.11 22.73 -20.14
CA SER A 728 27.88 24.16 -19.93
C SER A 728 29.03 24.83 -19.16
N GLN A 729 29.68 24.13 -18.23
CA GLN A 729 30.88 24.64 -17.56
C GLN A 729 32.07 24.65 -18.52
N LEU A 730 32.34 23.57 -19.25
CA LEU A 730 33.38 23.52 -20.30
C LEU A 730 33.18 24.60 -21.38
N ALA A 731 31.92 24.96 -21.69
CA ALA A 731 31.62 26.05 -22.61
C ALA A 731 32.06 27.42 -22.05
N LYS A 732 31.75 27.71 -20.78
CA LYS A 732 32.19 28.92 -20.08
C LYS A 732 33.70 28.98 -19.96
N ASP A 733 34.34 27.92 -19.47
CA ASP A 733 35.79 27.82 -19.32
C ASP A 733 36.50 28.10 -20.66
N ARG A 734 35.93 27.65 -21.78
CA ARG A 734 36.44 27.92 -23.14
C ARG A 734 36.18 29.36 -23.60
N GLU A 735 35.15 30.02 -23.12
CA GLU A 735 34.86 31.44 -23.42
C GLU A 735 35.72 32.38 -22.58
N ASP A 736 35.91 32.09 -21.30
CA ASP A 736 36.84 32.78 -20.41
C ASP A 736 38.29 32.65 -20.91
N LEU A 737 38.73 31.44 -21.29
CA LEU A 737 40.07 31.23 -21.84
C LEU A 737 40.26 31.93 -23.20
N LYS A 738 39.21 32.03 -24.04
CA LYS A 738 39.24 32.88 -25.25
C LYS A 738 39.35 34.36 -24.90
N ALA A 739 38.63 34.85 -23.88
CA ALA A 739 38.70 36.23 -23.44
C ALA A 739 40.11 36.59 -22.95
N LYS A 740 40.72 35.73 -22.10
CA LYS A 740 42.11 35.91 -21.65
C LYS A 740 43.12 35.85 -22.80
N LEU A 741 42.93 34.97 -23.79
CA LEU A 741 43.77 34.96 -24.99
C LEU A 741 43.60 36.22 -25.86
N ALA A 742 42.39 36.79 -25.95
CA ALA A 742 42.15 38.05 -26.66
C ALA A 742 42.78 39.24 -25.92
N GLU A 743 42.66 39.31 -24.59
CA GLU A 743 43.35 40.31 -23.77
C GLU A 743 44.88 40.22 -23.92
N LEU A 744 45.43 39.00 -23.87
CA LEU A 744 46.85 38.75 -24.09
C LEU A 744 47.31 39.16 -25.50
N GLN A 745 46.49 38.93 -26.54
CA GLN A 745 46.77 39.45 -27.89
C GLN A 745 46.80 40.98 -27.92
N CYS A 746 45.83 41.64 -27.28
CA CYS A 746 45.79 43.10 -27.17
C CYS A 746 47.00 43.67 -26.42
N LEU A 747 47.43 43.03 -25.33
CA LEU A 747 48.63 43.42 -24.58
C LEU A 747 49.92 43.19 -25.38
N ILE A 748 50.01 42.11 -26.18
CA ILE A 748 51.16 41.87 -27.06
C ILE A 748 51.23 42.91 -28.18
N VAL A 749 50.11 43.25 -28.82
CA VAL A 749 50.05 44.32 -29.82
C VAL A 749 50.48 45.65 -29.20
N ARG A 750 49.95 45.96 -28.01
CA ARG A 750 50.33 47.16 -27.24
C ARG A 750 51.82 47.21 -26.92
N LEU A 751 52.42 46.12 -26.45
CA LEU A 751 53.86 46.06 -26.14
C LEU A 751 54.72 46.25 -27.40
N LEU A 752 54.27 45.74 -28.55
CA LEU A 752 54.92 45.97 -29.84
C LEU A 752 54.79 47.45 -30.30
N GLU A 753 53.65 48.09 -30.05
CA GLU A 753 53.43 49.52 -30.36
C GLU A 753 54.19 50.44 -29.41
N GLU A 754 54.28 50.12 -28.11
CA GLU A 754 55.09 50.82 -27.11
C GLU A 754 56.59 50.71 -27.51
N ARG A 755 57.08 49.50 -27.85
CA ARG A 755 58.46 49.29 -28.35
C ARG A 755 58.75 50.00 -29.66
N GLN A 756 57.78 50.10 -30.57
CA GLN A 756 57.93 50.82 -31.83
C GLN A 756 58.08 52.34 -31.62
N GLN A 757 57.47 52.89 -30.57
CA GLN A 757 57.64 54.29 -30.18
C GLN A 757 59.01 54.55 -29.56
N GLN A 758 59.56 53.62 -28.76
CA GLN A 758 60.90 53.78 -28.16
C GLN A 758 62.05 53.59 -29.16
N SER A 759 61.90 52.72 -30.17
CA SER A 759 63.01 52.30 -31.05
C SER A 759 63.24 53.18 -32.28
N GLY A 760 62.22 53.93 -32.75
CA GLY A 760 62.37 54.94 -33.81
C GLY A 760 62.73 54.43 -35.21
N GLU A 761 62.81 53.11 -35.43
CA GLU A 761 63.27 52.50 -36.69
C GLU A 761 62.10 51.91 -37.52
N PRO A 762 61.89 52.36 -38.77
CA PRO A 762 60.75 51.91 -39.59
C PRO A 762 61.03 50.59 -40.30
N LEU A 763 60.74 49.47 -39.64
CA LEU A 763 60.84 48.13 -40.22
C LEU A 763 59.51 47.56 -40.77
N LEU A 764 59.67 46.55 -41.62
CA LEU A 764 58.68 46.10 -42.62
C LEU A 764 57.38 45.50 -42.01
N PRO A 765 56.24 45.55 -42.74
CA PRO A 765 55.00 44.94 -42.29
C PRO A 765 55.11 43.40 -42.24
N LEU A 766 55.14 42.83 -41.04
CA LEU A 766 55.03 41.38 -40.87
C LEU A 766 53.64 40.89 -41.35
N PRO A 767 53.57 39.72 -42.02
CA PRO A 767 52.30 39.12 -42.43
C PRO A 767 51.53 38.65 -41.19
N GLY A 768 50.33 39.20 -40.98
CA GLY A 768 49.50 38.90 -39.80
C GLY A 768 48.37 39.91 -39.52
N LYS A 769 48.40 41.11 -40.11
CA LYS A 769 47.32 42.13 -39.97
C LYS A 769 45.98 41.78 -40.68
N ALA A 770 45.72 40.51 -40.94
CA ALA A 770 44.45 40.00 -41.45
C ALA A 770 43.95 38.90 -40.51
N LEU A 771 42.69 39.02 -40.06
CA LEU A 771 42.07 38.30 -38.93
C LEU A 771 42.64 38.73 -37.55
N THR A 772 41.93 39.42 -36.65
CA THR A 772 40.59 40.03 -36.71
C THR A 772 40.50 41.28 -35.79
N VAL A 773 40.92 42.45 -36.25
CA VAL A 773 40.66 43.73 -35.52
C VAL A 773 39.23 44.23 -35.79
N SER A 774 38.66 43.87 -36.96
CA SER A 774 37.34 44.29 -37.42
C SER A 774 36.15 43.51 -36.83
N SER A 775 36.23 43.08 -35.57
CA SER A 775 35.17 42.28 -34.92
C SER A 775 35.03 42.50 -33.40
N PHE A 776 35.78 43.43 -32.80
CA PHE A 776 35.81 43.64 -31.34
C PHE A 776 35.22 45.00 -30.89
N THR A 777 34.64 45.80 -31.80
CA THR A 777 33.98 47.07 -31.46
C THR A 777 32.57 46.91 -30.89
N ASP A 778 31.88 45.82 -31.22
CA ASP A 778 30.44 45.69 -31.00
C ASP A 778 30.08 45.03 -29.65
N ALA A 779 31.08 44.53 -28.91
CA ALA A 779 30.90 43.77 -27.67
C ALA A 779 30.88 44.62 -26.38
N LEU A 780 31.05 45.95 -26.47
CA LEU A 780 31.14 46.85 -25.30
C LEU A 780 29.91 47.76 -25.10
N GLN A 781 28.82 47.56 -25.84
CA GLN A 781 27.54 48.23 -25.59
C GLN A 781 26.54 47.29 -24.90
N ASN A 782 26.69 47.06 -23.60
CA ASN A 782 25.61 46.84 -22.62
C ASN A 782 26.15 46.58 -21.19
N GLY A 783 26.30 47.65 -20.41
CA GLY A 783 26.65 47.60 -18.97
C GLY A 783 26.38 48.96 -18.31
N PRO A 784 25.72 49.04 -17.14
CA PRO A 784 25.20 50.31 -16.61
C PRO A 784 26.22 51.16 -15.84
N ASN A 785 25.97 52.48 -15.83
CA ASN A 785 26.79 53.53 -15.20
C ASN A 785 27.10 53.32 -13.70
N ALA A 786 28.34 53.63 -13.32
CA ALA A 786 28.69 54.19 -12.00
C ALA A 786 30.07 54.90 -12.04
N GLY A 787 30.23 55.99 -11.27
CA GLY A 787 31.54 56.52 -10.86
C GLY A 787 32.13 57.69 -11.66
N ASP A 788 31.95 58.92 -11.16
CA ASP A 788 32.73 60.10 -11.56
C ASP A 788 34.08 60.15 -10.81
N ALA A 789 35.16 60.51 -11.51
CA ALA A 789 36.44 60.91 -10.93
C ALA A 789 37.28 61.71 -11.96
N GLY A 790 37.38 63.03 -11.76
CA GLY A 790 37.96 63.95 -12.75
C GLY A 790 39.45 63.75 -13.07
N SER A 791 39.78 63.85 -14.37
CA SER A 791 41.16 63.87 -14.86
C SER A 791 41.89 65.18 -14.49
N LYS A 792 43.09 65.07 -13.91
CA LYS A 792 44.08 66.16 -13.82
C LYS A 792 45.28 65.81 -14.70
N PHE A 793 45.71 66.78 -15.50
CA PHE A 793 46.99 66.72 -16.20
C PHE A 793 48.16 66.54 -15.23
N PHE A 794 49.07 65.64 -15.57
CA PHE A 794 50.51 65.87 -15.41
C PHE A 794 51.25 65.35 -16.65
N ASN A 795 52.40 65.94 -16.96
CA ASN A 795 53.12 65.75 -18.21
C ASN A 795 54.61 65.51 -17.90
N GLY A 796 55.22 64.50 -18.54
CA GLY A 796 56.67 64.26 -18.51
C GLY A 796 57.11 62.83 -18.17
N SER A 797 57.84 62.21 -19.10
CA SER A 797 58.78 61.08 -18.93
C SER A 797 58.28 59.84 -18.16
N SER A 798 57.69 58.85 -18.86
CA SER A 798 57.33 57.55 -18.26
C SER A 798 57.31 56.32 -19.19
N ASP A 799 57.75 56.39 -20.46
CA ASP A 799 57.54 55.31 -21.44
C ASP A 799 58.18 53.95 -21.04
N GLU A 800 59.43 53.94 -20.55
CA GLU A 800 60.10 52.71 -20.08
C GLU A 800 59.32 52.01 -18.95
N LYS A 801 58.71 52.78 -18.05
CA LYS A 801 57.89 52.22 -16.96
C LYS A 801 56.55 51.66 -17.43
N GLN A 802 56.12 52.01 -18.63
CA GLN A 802 54.83 51.58 -19.17
C GLN A 802 54.97 50.22 -19.86
N GLU A 803 56.04 50.00 -20.63
CA GLU A 803 56.37 48.67 -21.17
C GLU A 803 56.55 47.62 -20.07
N ASP A 804 57.24 47.95 -18.98
CA ASP A 804 57.50 47.03 -17.87
C ASP A 804 56.18 46.58 -17.19
N VAL A 805 55.20 47.49 -17.09
CA VAL A 805 53.85 47.19 -16.57
C VAL A 805 53.03 46.38 -17.58
N THR A 806 53.15 46.66 -18.88
CA THR A 806 52.51 45.84 -19.94
C THR A 806 53.07 44.41 -19.93
N ALA A 807 54.40 44.25 -19.78
CA ALA A 807 55.08 42.96 -19.70
C ALA A 807 54.67 42.16 -18.45
N GLN A 808 54.63 42.80 -17.27
CA GLN A 808 54.17 42.17 -16.03
C GLN A 808 52.73 41.66 -16.13
N LYS A 809 51.82 42.39 -16.80
CA LYS A 809 50.44 41.95 -17.05
C LYS A 809 50.37 40.74 -17.97
N ILE A 810 51.18 40.68 -19.04
CA ILE A 810 51.27 39.51 -19.91
C ILE A 810 51.74 38.28 -19.12
N MET A 811 52.75 38.41 -18.26
CA MET A 811 53.21 37.31 -17.40
C MET A 811 52.16 36.86 -16.39
N HIS A 812 51.36 37.78 -15.82
CA HIS A 812 50.23 37.46 -14.95
C HIS A 812 49.14 36.68 -15.69
N LEU A 813 48.73 37.14 -16.87
CA LEU A 813 47.75 36.45 -17.72
C LEU A 813 48.22 35.07 -18.20
N LEU A 814 49.51 34.90 -18.52
CA LEU A 814 50.09 33.59 -18.83
C LEU A 814 49.99 32.65 -17.62
N THR A 815 50.38 33.12 -16.43
CA THR A 815 50.28 32.35 -15.18
C THR A 815 48.83 31.96 -14.87
N GLU A 816 47.87 32.87 -15.09
CA GLU A 816 46.44 32.59 -14.91
C GLU A 816 45.90 31.55 -15.91
N ILE A 817 46.33 31.62 -17.18
CA ILE A 817 45.93 30.65 -18.21
C ILE A 817 46.54 29.27 -17.89
N GLU A 818 47.81 29.21 -17.48
CA GLU A 818 48.49 27.99 -17.05
C GLU A 818 47.83 27.35 -15.82
N SER A 819 47.36 28.16 -14.86
CA SER A 819 46.61 27.70 -13.68
C SER A 819 45.15 27.30 -13.93
N SER A 820 44.65 27.39 -15.17
CA SER A 820 43.24 27.12 -15.49
C SER A 820 42.95 25.62 -15.56
N SER A 821 41.81 25.20 -14.99
CA SER A 821 41.30 23.82 -15.03
C SER A 821 40.97 23.29 -16.44
N ALA A 822 41.05 24.14 -17.46
CA ALA A 822 40.95 23.74 -18.87
C ALA A 822 42.30 23.34 -19.50
N VAL A 823 43.43 23.63 -18.84
CA VAL A 823 44.79 23.31 -19.30
C VAL A 823 45.33 22.08 -18.56
N ASP A 824 45.13 22.02 -17.24
CA ASP A 824 45.46 20.83 -16.44
C ASP A 824 44.44 19.71 -16.72
N GLY A 825 44.91 18.64 -17.37
CA GLY A 825 44.09 17.50 -17.81
C GLY A 825 43.61 16.60 -16.66
N SER A 826 42.66 17.11 -15.87
CA SER A 826 41.96 16.38 -14.81
C SER A 826 41.36 15.07 -15.36
N PRO A 827 41.46 13.93 -14.64
CA PRO A 827 41.11 12.62 -15.18
C PRO A 827 39.64 12.52 -15.58
N VAL A 828 39.41 12.00 -16.78
CA VAL A 828 38.07 11.58 -17.24
C VAL A 828 37.50 10.62 -16.20
N PRO A 829 36.30 10.87 -15.63
CA PRO A 829 35.74 9.99 -14.62
C PRO A 829 35.46 8.59 -15.20
N ASP A 830 35.77 7.55 -14.41
CA ASP A 830 35.70 6.12 -14.79
C ASP A 830 34.31 5.59 -15.23
N THR A 831 33.29 6.46 -15.29
CA THR A 831 31.95 6.17 -15.79
C THR A 831 31.84 6.13 -17.32
N PHE A 832 32.92 6.40 -18.07
CA PHE A 832 32.95 6.24 -19.53
C PHE A 832 33.11 4.76 -19.96
N HIS A 833 32.07 3.94 -19.73
CA HIS A 833 32.01 2.60 -20.31
C HIS A 833 31.92 2.67 -21.84
N PRO A 834 32.84 2.02 -22.59
CA PRO A 834 32.78 2.02 -24.05
C PRO A 834 31.58 1.21 -24.53
N CYS A 835 30.67 1.90 -25.23
CA CYS A 835 29.59 1.34 -26.02
C CYS A 835 30.09 0.20 -26.94
N PRO A 836 29.67 -1.07 -26.73
CA PRO A 836 30.18 -2.21 -27.51
C PRO A 836 29.72 -2.19 -28.99
N VAL A 837 28.78 -1.31 -29.33
CA VAL A 837 28.26 -1.11 -30.70
C VAL A 837 28.97 0.06 -31.42
N CYS A 838 29.63 0.96 -30.69
CA CYS A 838 30.15 2.22 -31.23
C CYS A 838 31.64 2.44 -30.89
N SER A 839 32.45 1.48 -31.32
CA SER A 839 33.91 1.49 -31.25
C SER A 839 34.57 2.45 -32.27
N GLY A 840 34.66 3.73 -31.88
CA GLY A 840 35.77 4.61 -32.30
C GLY A 840 35.88 4.99 -33.77
N ARG A 841 34.82 4.88 -34.59
CA ARG A 841 34.83 5.45 -35.94
C ARG A 841 34.54 6.95 -35.91
N LEU A 842 35.58 7.74 -36.12
CA LEU A 842 35.45 9.14 -36.56
C LEU A 842 34.65 9.17 -37.87
N LEU A 843 33.50 9.84 -37.86
CA LEU A 843 32.83 10.29 -39.07
C LEU A 843 33.58 11.49 -39.63
N THR A 844 34.53 11.22 -40.51
CA THR A 844 35.07 12.24 -41.42
C THR A 844 34.01 12.59 -42.45
N ILE A 845 33.44 13.79 -42.29
CA ILE A 845 32.69 14.64 -43.25
C ILE A 845 32.17 13.90 -44.49
#